data_AF-A0A8B7UZN6-F1
#
_entry.id   AF-A0A8B7UZN6-F1
#
_cell.length_a   1.000
_cell.length_b   1.000
_cell.length_c   1.000
_cell.angle_alpha   90.00
_cell.angle_beta   90.00
_cell.angle_gamma   90.00
#
_symmetry.space_group_name_H-M   'P 1'
#
loop_
_entity.id
_entity.type
_entity.pdbx_description
1 polymer ?
#
loop_
_entity_poly.entity_id
_entity_poly.type
_entity_poly.pdbx_seq_one_letter_code
_entity_poly.pdbx_strand_id
1 'polypeptide(L)'
;MSADSSPLVGSPPSSYGTLTIETSIDPLSSSVSSVRLSGYCGSPWRGIGYHAVVWMLAGIPWLLFRWKPLWAVRLRLRPCSLAHAETLVIETRDKEDSSWQLFTVQVQTEAISEGSLELPHQAQTEDGRSQVAIGTVPEGTWKDTAQLHGQEEAKRVLRYYLFQGQRYVWIDSQQAFCQVSLLDHGRSCDDIHGSRSGLSLQDQTVRKTIYGPNVISIPVKSYPQLLVDEALNPYYGFQAFSIALWLADHYYWYALCIFLISTVSICLSLYKTRKQSTTLRDMVKLSVRMRVCRPGGAEEWVDSSDLVPGDCLVLPHKGGLMPCDAALVTGECVVNESSLTGESVPVLKTALPEGPRSYCPETHRRHTLFCGTLVLQARACVGPQVLAVVTRTGFCTAKGGLVSSILHPRPISFKFYTHSMKFVAALSVLALCGTVYSIFILYRNRVPLNEIVIRALDLVTVVVPPALPAAMTVCTLYAQNRLQTQGIFCVHPLRINLGGKLRLVCFDKTGTLTEDGLDVMGVVPLKGQVFLPLIPEPRHLPMGPLLRALATCHALSRLRDTPVGDPMDLKMVESTGWILEEGPAADLAPRNQVLAVMRPPPREPQLPEMEEPLVPVSVLCRFPFSSALQRMDVVVTWPEATQPEAYVKGSPELVASLCSPESVPSDFAQVLQSYTAAGYRVVALAGKPLPIVPTLEAAQQLTRATVEQELSLLGLLVMRNLLKPQTTPVIQALRRTDIRTVMVTGDNLQTAITVAQGCGMVGPQERLVVVHATHPEQGQPASLEFLPVESSAAMNGTKSPVQAASYTMEPQPQSSHLALSGSTFGVLRKYFPKLLPKVLVQGTVFARMAPEQKTELVCELQKLQYCVGMCGDGANDCGALKAADVGISLSQAEASVVSPFTSNMASIECVPMVIREGRCSLDTSFSVFKYMALYSLTQFISVLILYTINTNLGDVQFLAIDLVITTTVAVLMSRTGPALALGRARPPGALLSVPVLGSLLLQVALVASVQVGGYFLAVTQPWFVPLNKTVPAPDNLPNYENTVVFSLSSFQYLILAVAVSKGAPFRRPVYTNGAARAEEHRGHLLQAAASGHGRLEPCGSLLAGEHAGPVPAPLPAVAPAQASLQEALQAAGAGACRGALATTAHRPHEVAQALGHTGHCIFLPLSRDWSCLWRPPSPPMAPWLAVLTLLP
;
A
#
# COMPACT_ATOMS: atom_id res chain seq x y z
N MET A 1 -36.18 -29.97 -15.14
CA MET A 1 -35.13 -29.31 -15.95
C MET A 1 -35.07 -27.83 -15.56
N SER A 2 -34.36 -27.52 -14.49
CA SER A 2 -33.90 -26.18 -14.12
C SER A 2 -32.63 -26.41 -13.31
N ALA A 3 -31.50 -25.92 -13.81
CA ALA A 3 -30.20 -26.12 -13.22
C ALA A 3 -30.06 -25.22 -11.98
N ASP A 4 -29.93 -25.84 -10.80
CA ASP A 4 -29.54 -25.17 -9.57
C ASP A 4 -28.08 -24.72 -9.68
N SER A 5 -27.89 -23.43 -9.99
CA SER A 5 -26.59 -22.77 -9.97
C SER A 5 -26.23 -22.38 -8.53
N SER A 6 -25.71 -23.34 -7.76
CA SER A 6 -24.91 -23.05 -6.57
C SER A 6 -23.44 -22.91 -6.98
N PRO A 7 -22.71 -21.84 -6.59
CA PRO A 7 -21.35 -21.59 -7.07
C PRO A 7 -20.27 -22.42 -6.34
N LEU A 8 -20.65 -23.46 -5.60
CA LEU A 8 -19.74 -24.20 -4.70
C LEU A 8 -19.38 -25.62 -5.18
N VAL A 9 -19.85 -26.06 -6.34
CA VAL A 9 -19.54 -27.41 -6.84
C VAL A 9 -18.60 -27.30 -8.03
N GLY A 10 -17.30 -27.28 -7.75
CA GLY A 10 -16.30 -27.67 -8.74
C GLY A 10 -16.60 -29.12 -9.16
N SER A 11 -16.83 -29.36 -10.45
CA SER A 11 -16.98 -30.70 -11.00
C SER A 11 -15.72 -31.54 -10.66
N PRO A 12 -15.83 -32.73 -10.05
CA PRO A 12 -14.67 -33.57 -9.79
C PRO A 12 -14.33 -34.36 -11.06
N PRO A 13 -13.16 -34.15 -11.72
CA PRO A 13 -12.65 -35.18 -12.60
C PRO A 13 -12.00 -36.27 -11.73
N SER A 14 -12.23 -37.52 -12.12
CA SER A 14 -11.54 -38.71 -11.62
C SER A 14 -10.05 -38.66 -11.96
N SER A 15 -9.27 -37.93 -11.18
CA SER A 15 -7.81 -37.86 -11.31
C SER A 15 -7.19 -37.52 -9.96
N TYR A 16 -6.28 -38.39 -9.50
CA TYR A 16 -5.50 -38.33 -8.26
C TYR A 16 -5.40 -36.94 -7.58
N GLY A 17 -6.10 -36.79 -6.45
CA GLY A 17 -5.72 -35.92 -5.32
C GLY A 17 -5.54 -34.43 -5.61
N THR A 18 -6.10 -33.90 -6.70
CA THR A 18 -5.88 -32.53 -7.14
C THR A 18 -7.20 -31.76 -7.16
N LEU A 19 -7.39 -30.83 -6.22
CA LEU A 19 -8.59 -29.98 -6.16
C LEU A 19 -8.25 -28.61 -6.74
N THR A 20 -8.90 -28.26 -7.85
CA THR A 20 -8.82 -26.92 -8.44
C THR A 20 -9.95 -26.06 -7.89
N ILE A 21 -9.60 -25.06 -7.08
CA ILE A 21 -10.53 -24.05 -6.59
C ILE A 21 -10.48 -22.90 -7.58
N GLU A 22 -11.59 -22.67 -8.29
CA GLU A 22 -11.82 -21.40 -8.98
C GLU A 22 -12.23 -20.37 -7.91
N THR A 23 -11.33 -19.45 -7.59
CA THR A 23 -11.57 -18.41 -6.58
C THR A 23 -12.55 -17.37 -7.15
N SER A 24 -13.85 -17.57 -6.92
CA SER A 24 -14.91 -16.65 -7.38
C SER A 24 -15.47 -15.73 -6.29
N ILE A 25 -15.09 -15.89 -5.03
CA ILE A 25 -15.84 -15.27 -3.90
C ILE A 25 -15.07 -14.17 -3.14
N ASP A 26 -13.74 -14.07 -3.29
CA ASP A 26 -12.97 -13.02 -2.59
C ASP A 26 -12.53 -11.91 -3.58
N PRO A 27 -13.11 -10.70 -3.55
CA PRO A 27 -12.76 -9.61 -4.49
C PRO A 27 -11.28 -9.20 -4.40
N LEU A 28 -10.64 -9.46 -3.24
CA LEU A 28 -9.20 -9.27 -2.99
C LEU A 28 -8.31 -10.36 -3.63
N SER A 29 -8.89 -11.51 -4.04
CA SER A 29 -8.21 -12.65 -4.69
C SER A 29 -8.29 -12.64 -6.23
N SER A 30 -8.93 -11.63 -6.81
CA SER A 30 -9.38 -11.58 -8.22
C SER A 30 -8.28 -11.71 -9.32
N SER A 31 -6.99 -11.69 -8.96
CA SER A 31 -5.87 -11.94 -9.89
C SER A 31 -5.47 -13.42 -9.99
N VAL A 32 -5.78 -14.26 -9.00
CA VAL A 32 -5.52 -15.70 -9.07
C VAL A 32 -6.59 -16.34 -9.95
N SER A 33 -6.20 -16.93 -11.08
CA SER A 33 -7.15 -17.60 -11.98
C SER A 33 -7.60 -18.95 -11.44
N SER A 34 -6.74 -19.60 -10.67
CA SER A 34 -6.94 -20.96 -10.19
C SER A 34 -5.94 -21.28 -9.09
N VAL A 35 -6.41 -21.83 -7.98
CA VAL A 35 -5.57 -22.48 -6.96
C VAL A 35 -5.70 -23.98 -7.15
N ARG A 36 -4.57 -24.67 -7.24
CA ARG A 36 -4.52 -26.12 -7.32
C ARG A 36 -3.89 -26.67 -6.04
N LEU A 37 -4.63 -27.53 -5.35
CA LEU A 37 -4.17 -28.20 -4.14
C LEU A 37 -3.88 -29.67 -4.45
N SER A 38 -2.65 -30.13 -4.19
CA SER A 38 -2.24 -31.52 -4.39
C SER A 38 -1.70 -32.15 -3.10
N GLY A 39 -2.21 -33.34 -2.77
CA GLY A 39 -1.84 -34.09 -1.57
C GLY A 39 -0.65 -35.04 -1.76
N TYR A 40 0.24 -35.09 -0.76
CA TYR A 40 1.41 -35.97 -0.73
C TYR A 40 1.60 -36.63 0.64
N CYS A 41 2.07 -37.88 0.64
CA CYS A 41 2.43 -38.65 1.83
C CYS A 41 3.90 -39.09 1.81
N GLY A 42 4.48 -39.26 3.00
CA GLY A 42 5.83 -39.78 3.18
C GLY A 42 5.99 -41.20 2.61
N SER A 43 7.12 -41.46 1.94
CA SER A 43 7.53 -42.81 1.58
C SER A 43 8.96 -43.04 2.09
N PRO A 44 9.19 -43.99 3.02
CA PRO A 44 10.50 -44.16 3.66
C PRO A 44 11.59 -44.51 2.65
N TRP A 45 11.28 -45.38 1.67
CA TRP A 45 12.21 -45.75 0.59
C TRP A 45 12.62 -44.57 -0.30
N ARG A 46 11.69 -43.65 -0.60
CA ARG A 46 11.98 -42.44 -1.38
C ARG A 46 12.80 -41.44 -0.57
N GLY A 47 12.53 -41.32 0.73
CA GLY A 47 13.34 -40.51 1.64
C GLY A 47 14.78 -41.01 1.75
N ILE A 48 14.98 -42.31 1.89
CA ILE A 48 16.32 -42.93 1.94
C ILE A 48 17.04 -42.72 0.60
N GLY A 49 16.38 -42.98 -0.53
CA GLY A 49 16.95 -42.72 -1.86
C GLY A 49 17.33 -41.25 -2.07
N TYR A 50 16.50 -40.32 -1.61
CA TYR A 50 16.79 -38.89 -1.62
C TYR A 50 18.07 -38.56 -0.84
N HIS A 51 18.19 -39.04 0.40
CA HIS A 51 19.38 -38.80 1.22
C HIS A 51 20.63 -39.45 0.64
N ALA A 52 20.52 -40.65 0.08
CA ALA A 52 21.62 -41.33 -0.62
C ALA A 52 22.10 -40.51 -1.84
N VAL A 53 21.19 -40.01 -2.68
CA VAL A 53 21.54 -39.17 -3.84
C VAL A 53 22.18 -37.85 -3.40
N VAL A 54 21.64 -37.21 -2.36
CA VAL A 54 22.21 -35.98 -1.80
C VAL A 54 23.63 -36.23 -1.29
N TRP A 55 23.87 -37.34 -0.59
CA TRP A 55 25.18 -37.67 -0.03
C TRP A 55 26.20 -38.05 -1.10
N MET A 56 25.80 -38.88 -2.08
CA MET A 56 26.65 -39.30 -3.21
C MET A 56 27.10 -38.12 -4.07
N LEU A 57 26.27 -37.07 -4.20
CA LEU A 57 26.57 -35.86 -4.96
C LEU A 57 26.99 -34.68 -4.06
N ALA A 58 27.55 -34.98 -2.88
CA ALA A 58 28.14 -34.01 -1.97
C ALA A 58 27.24 -32.80 -1.63
N GLY A 59 25.92 -33.00 -1.53
CA GLY A 59 24.96 -31.96 -1.15
C GLY A 59 24.45 -31.08 -2.29
N ILE A 60 24.98 -31.20 -3.51
CA ILE A 60 24.54 -30.39 -4.68
C ILE A 60 23.04 -30.56 -4.97
N PRO A 61 22.46 -31.79 -4.97
CA PRO A 61 21.04 -31.96 -5.21
C PRO A 61 20.20 -31.29 -4.15
N TRP A 62 20.62 -31.31 -2.88
CA TRP A 62 19.89 -30.66 -1.78
C TRP A 62 19.75 -29.15 -2.02
N LEU A 63 20.80 -28.51 -2.56
CA LEU A 63 20.82 -27.10 -2.91
C LEU A 63 19.89 -26.79 -4.10
N LEU A 64 19.93 -27.62 -5.15
CA LEU A 64 19.00 -27.53 -6.29
C LEU A 64 17.54 -27.74 -5.86
N PHE A 65 17.29 -28.68 -4.97
CA PHE A 65 15.96 -28.97 -4.41
C PHE A 65 15.46 -27.84 -3.52
N ARG A 66 16.36 -27.11 -2.85
CA ARG A 66 16.01 -25.89 -2.11
C ARG A 66 15.57 -24.77 -3.05
N TRP A 67 16.25 -24.60 -4.19
CA TRP A 67 15.86 -23.60 -5.21
C TRP A 67 14.64 -24.02 -6.04
N LYS A 68 14.39 -25.33 -6.16
CA LYS A 68 13.25 -25.93 -6.87
C LYS A 68 12.53 -26.95 -5.99
N PRO A 69 11.70 -26.51 -5.03
CA PRO A 69 11.08 -27.38 -4.02
C PRO A 69 10.18 -28.48 -4.60
N LEU A 70 9.62 -28.27 -5.80
CA LEU A 70 8.82 -29.28 -6.51
C LEU A 70 9.60 -30.58 -6.76
N TRP A 71 10.87 -30.47 -7.12
CA TRP A 71 11.71 -31.62 -7.42
C TRP A 71 11.97 -32.41 -6.13
N ALA A 72 12.23 -31.70 -5.03
CA ALA A 72 12.35 -32.27 -3.69
C ALA A 72 11.10 -33.06 -3.30
N VAL A 73 9.91 -32.47 -3.48
CA VAL A 73 8.63 -33.09 -3.14
C VAL A 73 8.35 -34.32 -3.99
N ARG A 74 8.54 -34.24 -5.32
CA ARG A 74 8.30 -35.37 -6.23
C ARG A 74 9.25 -36.55 -5.98
N LEU A 75 10.50 -36.25 -5.61
CA LEU A 75 11.50 -37.28 -5.31
C LEU A 75 11.28 -37.90 -3.92
N ARG A 76 10.91 -37.11 -2.91
CA ARG A 76 10.78 -37.57 -1.52
C ARG A 76 9.40 -38.18 -1.19
N LEU A 77 8.33 -37.65 -1.78
CA LEU A 77 6.95 -37.96 -1.39
C LEU A 77 6.19 -38.68 -2.51
N ARG A 78 5.10 -39.38 -2.15
CA ARG A 78 4.17 -40.00 -3.10
C ARG A 78 2.86 -39.19 -3.14
N PRO A 79 2.24 -39.00 -4.32
CA PRO A 79 0.94 -38.36 -4.38
C PRO A 79 -0.12 -39.22 -3.69
N CYS A 80 -1.01 -38.60 -2.92
CA CYS A 80 -2.11 -39.27 -2.21
C CYS A 80 -3.39 -38.42 -2.24
N SER A 81 -4.52 -38.97 -1.76
CA SER A 81 -5.74 -38.18 -1.60
C SER A 81 -5.56 -37.11 -0.52
N LEU A 82 -6.27 -35.99 -0.64
CA LEU A 82 -6.20 -34.89 0.33
C LEU A 82 -6.56 -35.36 1.76
N ALA A 83 -7.48 -36.34 1.86
CA ALA A 83 -7.85 -37.01 3.09
C ALA A 83 -6.69 -37.74 3.80
N HIS A 84 -5.62 -38.11 3.12
CA HIS A 84 -4.46 -38.78 3.73
C HIS A 84 -3.15 -37.99 3.53
N ALA A 85 -3.24 -36.74 3.09
CA ALA A 85 -2.07 -35.91 2.87
C ALA A 85 -1.41 -35.50 4.20
N GLU A 86 -0.10 -35.70 4.28
CA GLU A 86 0.77 -35.17 5.33
C GLU A 86 1.41 -33.85 4.88
N THR A 87 1.67 -33.73 3.58
CA THR A 87 2.21 -32.52 2.95
C THR A 87 1.30 -32.11 1.80
N LEU A 88 0.96 -30.84 1.74
CA LEU A 88 0.18 -30.23 0.68
C LEU A 88 1.07 -29.36 -0.20
N VAL A 89 0.87 -29.44 -1.51
CA VAL A 89 1.45 -28.53 -2.48
C VAL A 89 0.34 -27.64 -3.01
N ILE A 90 0.51 -26.33 -2.83
CA ILE A 90 -0.40 -25.29 -3.29
C ILE A 90 0.23 -24.64 -4.51
N GLU A 91 -0.38 -24.84 -5.68
CA GLU A 91 0.00 -24.15 -6.91
C GLU A 91 -0.99 -23.00 -7.14
N THR A 92 -0.47 -21.77 -7.19
CA THR A 92 -1.27 -20.57 -7.51
C THR A 92 -0.90 -20.08 -8.90
N ARG A 93 -1.89 -19.79 -9.73
CA ARG A 93 -1.70 -19.23 -11.07
C ARG A 93 -2.18 -17.79 -11.10
N ASP A 94 -1.28 -16.88 -11.44
CA ASP A 94 -1.64 -15.49 -11.69
C ASP A 94 -2.19 -15.34 -13.12
N LYS A 95 -3.14 -14.44 -13.33
CA LYS A 95 -3.76 -14.22 -14.65
C LYS A 95 -2.80 -13.61 -15.67
N GLU A 96 -1.82 -12.84 -15.21
CA GLU A 96 -0.89 -12.08 -16.06
C GLU A 96 0.39 -12.85 -16.41
N ASP A 97 0.88 -13.67 -15.48
CA ASP A 97 2.07 -14.50 -15.66
C ASP A 97 1.63 -15.96 -15.80
N SER A 98 1.90 -16.58 -16.95
CA SER A 98 1.65 -18.01 -17.18
C SER A 98 2.49 -18.94 -16.29
N SER A 99 3.22 -18.41 -15.31
CA SER A 99 4.03 -19.17 -14.36
C SER A 99 3.25 -19.48 -13.09
N TRP A 100 3.20 -20.77 -12.74
CA TRP A 100 2.68 -21.23 -11.46
C TRP A 100 3.65 -20.90 -10.33
N GLN A 101 3.14 -20.33 -9.25
CA GLN A 101 3.87 -20.21 -7.99
C GLN A 101 3.51 -21.36 -7.07
N LEU A 102 4.52 -21.92 -6.41
CA LEU A 102 4.39 -23.15 -5.65
C LEU A 102 4.71 -22.92 -4.18
N PHE A 103 3.84 -23.41 -3.30
CA PHE A 103 4.04 -23.41 -1.87
C PHE A 103 3.87 -24.82 -1.32
N THR A 104 4.70 -25.18 -0.33
CA THR A 104 4.62 -26.47 0.36
C THR A 104 4.22 -26.23 1.81
N VAL A 105 3.16 -26.88 2.27
CA VAL A 105 2.65 -26.73 3.64
C VAL A 105 2.49 -28.11 4.28
N GLN A 106 2.78 -28.23 5.57
CA GLN A 106 2.54 -29.46 6.33
C GLN A 106 1.14 -29.46 6.95
N VAL A 107 0.48 -30.61 6.89
CA VAL A 107 -0.80 -30.85 7.55
C VAL A 107 -0.52 -31.19 9.01
N GLN A 108 -1.19 -30.49 9.92
CA GLN A 108 -1.11 -30.69 11.36
C GLN A 108 -2.37 -31.42 11.85
N THR A 109 -2.19 -32.21 12.91
CA THR A 109 -3.24 -33.01 13.56
C THR A 109 -3.29 -32.65 15.05
N GLU A 110 -4.46 -32.31 15.55
CA GLU A 110 -4.69 -31.94 16.95
C GLU A 110 -5.83 -32.77 17.53
N ALA A 111 -5.65 -33.38 18.70
CA ALA A 111 -6.67 -34.22 19.32
C ALA A 111 -7.72 -33.35 20.03
N ILE A 112 -9.01 -33.63 19.78
CA ILE A 112 -10.14 -33.01 20.48
C ILE A 112 -10.44 -33.89 21.70
N SER A 113 -10.45 -33.32 22.90
CA SER A 113 -10.68 -34.07 24.15
C SER A 113 -12.11 -34.64 24.19
N GLU A 114 -12.25 -35.90 24.64
CA GLU A 114 -13.50 -36.69 24.60
C GLU A 114 -14.51 -36.36 25.71
N GLY A 115 -14.12 -35.64 26.76
CA GLY A 115 -15.00 -35.38 27.93
C GLY A 115 -16.12 -34.36 27.70
N SER A 116 -16.52 -34.08 26.47
CA SER A 116 -17.21 -32.82 26.11
C SER A 116 -18.50 -32.96 25.30
N LEU A 117 -19.13 -34.15 25.23
CA LEU A 117 -20.37 -34.36 24.48
C LEU A 117 -21.31 -35.37 25.17
N GLU A 118 -21.73 -35.08 26.40
CA GLU A 118 -22.96 -35.66 26.96
C GLU A 118 -23.95 -34.51 27.22
N LEU A 119 -24.99 -34.42 26.40
CA LEU A 119 -26.16 -33.57 26.68
C LEU A 119 -27.10 -34.30 27.64
N PRO A 120 -27.77 -33.59 28.56
CA PRO A 120 -28.75 -34.20 29.46
C PRO A 120 -29.96 -34.71 28.69
N HIS A 121 -30.48 -35.86 29.13
CA HIS A 121 -31.69 -36.49 28.63
C HIS A 121 -32.94 -35.64 28.89
N GLN A 122 -33.87 -35.66 27.91
CA GLN A 122 -35.31 -35.35 27.95
C GLN A 122 -35.77 -33.88 27.85
N ALA A 123 -36.36 -33.57 26.68
CA ALA A 123 -37.80 -33.27 26.58
C ALA A 123 -38.27 -33.48 25.12
N GLN A 124 -38.95 -34.60 24.84
CA GLN A 124 -39.86 -34.73 23.70
C GLN A 124 -41.16 -34.00 24.07
N THR A 125 -41.71 -33.14 23.20
CA THR A 125 -42.89 -33.38 22.34
C THR A 125 -43.46 -32.06 21.79
N GLU A 126 -43.86 -32.13 20.51
CA GLU A 126 -44.92 -31.35 19.83
C GLU A 126 -44.75 -29.84 19.60
N ASP A 127 -44.47 -29.45 18.35
CA ASP A 127 -45.56 -29.10 17.45
C ASP A 127 -45.10 -28.99 15.98
N GLY A 128 -45.85 -29.63 15.09
CA GLY A 128 -45.60 -29.62 13.66
C GLY A 128 -46.18 -28.38 13.00
N ARG A 129 -45.31 -27.49 12.50
CA ARG A 129 -45.59 -26.62 11.36
C ARG A 129 -44.32 -25.91 10.89
N SER A 130 -44.20 -25.79 9.57
CA SER A 130 -43.21 -24.99 8.81
C SER A 130 -41.98 -25.76 8.34
N GLN A 131 -42.21 -26.64 7.35
CA GLN A 131 -41.24 -26.82 6.28
C GLN A 131 -41.21 -25.56 5.40
N VAL A 132 -40.06 -25.34 4.76
CA VAL A 132 -39.73 -24.32 3.73
C VAL A 132 -38.97 -23.09 4.25
N ALA A 133 -37.64 -23.20 4.25
CA ALA A 133 -36.76 -22.11 3.79
C ALA A 133 -35.41 -22.71 3.34
N ILE A 134 -35.05 -22.33 2.11
CA ILE A 134 -33.91 -22.78 1.33
C ILE A 134 -32.60 -22.18 1.88
N GLY A 135 -31.55 -23.01 2.00
CA GLY A 135 -30.17 -22.53 1.96
C GLY A 135 -29.43 -22.32 3.29
N THR A 136 -29.86 -22.93 4.39
CA THR A 136 -29.04 -23.01 5.61
C THR A 136 -28.25 -24.32 5.62
N VAL A 137 -26.92 -24.21 5.76
CA VAL A 137 -26.11 -25.36 6.16
C VAL A 137 -26.62 -25.77 7.55
N PRO A 138 -27.00 -27.03 7.80
CA PRO A 138 -27.58 -27.43 9.09
C PRO A 138 -26.62 -27.10 10.23
N GLU A 139 -27.16 -26.67 11.38
CA GLU A 139 -26.45 -26.39 12.66
C GLU A 139 -25.58 -27.56 13.19
N GLY A 140 -25.45 -28.66 12.45
CA GLY A 140 -24.58 -29.80 12.71
C GLY A 140 -23.27 -29.86 11.90
N THR A 141 -22.96 -28.91 11.01
CA THR A 141 -21.79 -29.06 10.10
C THR A 141 -20.42 -29.04 10.79
N TRP A 142 -20.30 -28.41 11.96
CA TRP A 142 -19.08 -28.47 12.78
C TRP A 142 -18.92 -29.83 13.49
N LYS A 143 -20.01 -30.59 13.63
CA LYS A 143 -20.00 -31.97 14.18
C LYS A 143 -19.58 -33.01 13.14
N ASP A 144 -19.53 -32.67 11.86
CA ASP A 144 -19.19 -33.58 10.74
C ASP A 144 -17.69 -33.77 10.51
N THR A 145 -16.84 -33.08 11.26
CA THR A 145 -15.38 -33.19 11.15
C THR A 145 -14.81 -34.51 11.69
N ALA A 146 -15.67 -35.46 12.10
CA ALA A 146 -15.31 -36.50 13.06
C ALA A 146 -15.93 -37.88 12.80
N GLN A 147 -15.85 -38.43 11.58
CA GLN A 147 -16.02 -39.89 11.40
C GLN A 147 -15.12 -40.45 10.31
N LEU A 148 -14.05 -41.15 10.70
CA LEU A 148 -13.51 -42.28 9.93
C LEU A 148 -12.50 -43.12 10.73
N HIS A 149 -12.99 -44.03 11.56
CA HIS A 149 -12.67 -45.46 11.42
C HIS A 149 -13.59 -46.29 12.31
N GLY A 150 -14.20 -47.32 11.70
CA GLY A 150 -14.82 -48.39 12.46
C GLY A 150 -13.76 -49.19 13.19
N GLN A 151 -14.10 -49.53 14.43
CA GLN A 151 -13.39 -50.39 15.39
C GLN A 151 -12.12 -49.78 16.01
N GLU A 152 -12.20 -49.69 17.35
CA GLU A 152 -11.20 -49.21 18.34
C GLU A 152 -11.15 -47.69 18.57
N GLU A 153 -11.49 -47.29 19.80
CA GLU A 153 -11.43 -45.97 20.48
C GLU A 153 -10.57 -44.88 19.80
N ALA A 154 -11.05 -44.33 18.68
CA ALA A 154 -10.32 -43.32 17.92
C ALA A 154 -10.67 -41.91 18.42
N LYS A 155 -9.78 -41.34 19.23
CA LYS A 155 -9.72 -39.90 19.56
C LYS A 155 -10.07 -39.05 18.35
N ARG A 156 -11.06 -38.16 18.46
CA ARG A 156 -11.43 -37.24 17.36
C ARG A 156 -10.25 -36.32 17.04
N VAL A 157 -9.67 -36.43 15.84
CA VAL A 157 -8.50 -35.63 15.42
C VAL A 157 -8.92 -34.54 14.44
N LEU A 158 -8.65 -33.28 14.78
CA LEU A 158 -8.78 -32.14 13.89
C LEU A 158 -7.56 -32.07 12.95
N ARG A 159 -7.80 -32.09 11.63
CA ARG A 159 -6.75 -31.91 10.61
C ARG A 159 -6.82 -30.51 10.01
N TYR A 160 -5.71 -29.80 10.03
CA TYR A 160 -5.64 -28.45 9.49
C TYR A 160 -4.27 -28.11 8.93
N TYR A 161 -4.21 -27.04 8.13
CA TYR A 161 -2.94 -26.43 7.74
C TYR A 161 -3.04 -24.90 7.80
N LEU A 162 -1.88 -24.25 7.88
CA LEU A 162 -1.76 -22.79 7.88
C LEU A 162 -1.16 -22.32 6.56
N PHE A 163 -1.87 -21.46 5.83
CA PHE A 163 -1.39 -20.85 4.60
C PHE A 163 -1.62 -19.34 4.65
N GLN A 164 -0.54 -18.57 4.46
CA GLN A 164 -0.55 -17.10 4.56
C GLN A 164 -1.18 -16.55 5.86
N GLY A 165 -0.99 -17.27 6.98
CA GLY A 165 -1.56 -16.92 8.28
C GLY A 165 -3.03 -17.35 8.48
N GLN A 166 -3.72 -17.80 7.43
CA GLN A 166 -5.08 -18.32 7.52
C GLN A 166 -5.08 -19.83 7.80
N ARG A 167 -6.07 -20.27 8.59
CA ARG A 167 -6.25 -21.68 8.96
C ARG A 167 -7.28 -22.33 8.05
N TYR A 168 -6.93 -23.49 7.51
CA TYR A 168 -7.79 -24.33 6.69
C TYR A 168 -8.00 -25.67 7.40
N VAL A 169 -9.26 -26.03 7.64
CA VAL A 169 -9.66 -27.24 8.37
C VAL A 169 -10.26 -28.24 7.39
N TRP A 170 -9.96 -29.52 7.57
CA TRP A 170 -10.54 -30.62 6.79
C TRP A 170 -12.01 -30.80 7.15
N ILE A 171 -12.93 -30.69 6.19
CA ILE A 171 -14.36 -31.00 6.37
C ILE A 171 -14.65 -32.30 5.63
N ASP A 172 -15.06 -33.34 6.37
CA ASP A 172 -15.24 -34.68 5.80
C ASP A 172 -16.43 -34.77 4.83
N SER A 173 -17.54 -34.12 5.15
CA SER A 173 -18.71 -34.07 4.27
C SER A 173 -18.45 -33.41 2.91
N GLN A 174 -17.48 -32.50 2.84
CA GLN A 174 -17.07 -31.82 1.60
C GLN A 174 -15.82 -32.46 0.96
N GLN A 175 -15.17 -33.42 1.64
CA GLN A 175 -13.88 -34.00 1.25
C GLN A 175 -12.84 -32.95 0.84
N ALA A 176 -12.84 -31.81 1.53
CA ALA A 176 -12.05 -30.63 1.18
C ALA A 176 -11.53 -29.91 2.42
N PHE A 177 -10.41 -29.21 2.25
CA PHE A 177 -9.93 -28.25 3.23
C PHE A 177 -10.60 -26.90 3.02
N CYS A 178 -11.37 -26.45 4.00
CA CYS A 178 -12.10 -25.19 3.95
C CYS A 178 -11.49 -24.17 4.90
N GLN A 179 -11.48 -22.91 4.49
CA GLN A 179 -11.01 -21.82 5.32
C GLN A 179 -11.92 -21.63 6.53
N VAL A 180 -11.34 -21.47 7.72
CA VAL A 180 -12.10 -21.37 8.98
C VAL A 180 -13.11 -20.21 8.97
N SER A 181 -12.81 -19.09 8.31
CA SER A 181 -13.74 -17.95 8.21
C SER A 181 -15.03 -18.27 7.45
N LEU A 182 -15.07 -19.33 6.64
CA LEU A 182 -16.30 -19.79 5.98
C LEU A 182 -17.30 -20.41 6.96
N LEU A 183 -16.85 -20.88 8.12
CA LEU A 183 -17.73 -21.47 9.15
C LEU A 183 -18.64 -20.43 9.81
N ASP A 184 -18.25 -19.15 9.77
CA ASP A 184 -19.02 -18.05 10.33
C ASP A 184 -19.89 -17.34 9.28
N HIS A 185 -19.79 -17.71 8.00
CA HIS A 185 -20.64 -17.16 6.95
C HIS A 185 -22.06 -17.73 7.06
N GLY A 186 -23.04 -16.82 7.10
CA GLY A 186 -24.47 -17.18 7.16
C GLY A 186 -25.12 -17.06 8.54
N ARG A 187 -24.37 -16.73 9.62
CA ARG A 187 -24.99 -16.42 10.92
C ARG A 187 -25.95 -15.24 10.79
N SER A 188 -27.12 -15.36 11.40
CA SER A 188 -28.12 -14.30 11.47
C SER A 188 -27.76 -13.29 12.56
N CYS A 189 -28.34 -12.08 12.50
CA CYS A 189 -28.20 -11.11 13.58
C CYS A 189 -28.84 -11.63 14.89
N ASP A 190 -29.86 -12.48 14.79
CA ASP A 190 -30.51 -13.13 15.93
C ASP A 190 -29.59 -14.15 16.61
N ASP A 191 -28.80 -14.91 15.84
CA ASP A 191 -27.82 -15.87 16.40
C ASP A 191 -26.74 -15.15 17.23
N ILE A 192 -26.35 -13.96 16.79
CA ILE A 192 -25.39 -13.10 17.50
C ILE A 192 -26.01 -12.56 18.78
N HIS A 193 -27.28 -12.12 18.75
CA HIS A 193 -28.00 -11.71 19.96
C HIS A 193 -28.18 -12.88 20.94
N GLY A 194 -28.46 -14.09 20.45
CA GLY A 194 -28.56 -15.31 21.26
C GLY A 194 -27.25 -15.63 22.00
N SER A 195 -26.11 -15.20 21.46
CA SER A 195 -24.79 -15.36 22.09
C SER A 195 -24.52 -14.37 23.23
N ARG A 196 -25.48 -13.48 23.56
CA ARG A 196 -25.36 -12.51 24.67
C ARG A 196 -25.14 -13.17 26.04
N SER A 197 -25.66 -14.38 26.24
CA SER A 197 -25.47 -15.16 27.47
C SER A 197 -24.02 -15.66 27.67
N GLY A 198 -23.17 -15.56 26.64
CA GLY A 198 -21.79 -16.00 26.67
C GLY A 198 -21.60 -17.49 26.38
N LEU A 199 -20.37 -17.89 26.09
CA LEU A 199 -20.02 -19.29 25.80
C LEU A 199 -19.68 -20.06 27.07
N SER A 200 -20.09 -21.33 27.13
CA SER A 200 -19.63 -22.27 28.14
C SER A 200 -18.12 -22.54 27.97
N LEU A 201 -17.45 -22.94 29.05
CA LEU A 201 -16.01 -23.23 29.01
C LEU A 201 -15.67 -24.41 28.09
N GLN A 202 -16.60 -25.36 27.95
CA GLN A 202 -16.50 -26.48 27.02
C GLN A 202 -16.58 -25.99 25.57
N ASP A 203 -17.60 -25.21 25.21
CA ASP A 203 -17.77 -24.67 23.86
C ASP A 203 -16.61 -23.76 23.46
N GLN A 204 -16.12 -22.95 24.40
CA GLN A 204 -14.94 -22.11 24.19
C GLN A 204 -13.72 -22.97 23.85
N THR A 205 -13.49 -24.07 24.56
CA THR A 205 -12.35 -24.97 24.32
C THR A 205 -12.45 -25.61 22.93
N VAL A 206 -13.63 -26.10 22.54
CA VAL A 206 -13.84 -26.68 21.19
C VAL A 206 -13.58 -25.64 20.10
N ARG A 207 -14.14 -24.43 20.25
CA ARG A 207 -13.92 -23.35 19.28
C ARG A 207 -12.45 -22.91 19.24
N LYS A 208 -11.76 -22.89 20.38
CA LYS A 208 -10.33 -22.57 20.44
C LYS A 208 -9.49 -23.59 19.66
N THR A 209 -9.83 -24.88 19.73
CA THR A 209 -9.17 -25.90 18.91
C THR A 209 -9.41 -25.68 17.42
N ILE A 210 -10.62 -25.29 17.01
CA ILE A 210 -10.97 -25.05 15.58
C ILE A 210 -10.35 -23.75 15.05
N TYR A 211 -10.61 -22.61 15.69
CA TYR A 211 -10.19 -21.29 15.24
C TYR A 211 -8.71 -21.01 15.53
N GLY A 212 -8.17 -21.60 16.60
CA GLY A 212 -6.84 -21.31 17.11
C GLY A 212 -6.83 -20.09 18.04
N PRO A 213 -5.66 -19.74 18.59
CA PRO A 213 -5.54 -18.58 19.46
C PRO A 213 -5.73 -17.28 18.67
N ASN A 214 -6.31 -16.27 19.32
CA ASN A 214 -6.48 -14.92 18.79
C ASN A 214 -5.15 -14.14 18.82
N VAL A 215 -4.17 -14.58 18.02
CA VAL A 215 -2.83 -13.97 17.95
C VAL A 215 -2.39 -13.85 16.49
N ILE A 216 -2.05 -12.64 16.07
CA ILE A 216 -1.40 -12.39 14.77
C ILE A 216 0.10 -12.63 14.94
N SER A 217 0.53 -13.88 14.74
CA SER A 217 1.92 -14.27 14.94
C SER A 217 2.78 -13.95 13.70
N ILE A 218 3.77 -13.08 13.89
CA ILE A 218 4.77 -12.77 12.85
C ILE A 218 6.03 -13.62 13.11
N PRO A 219 6.40 -14.53 12.19
CA PRO A 219 7.59 -15.36 12.36
C PRO A 219 8.85 -14.49 12.20
N VAL A 220 9.63 -14.37 13.27
CA VAL A 220 10.96 -13.75 13.24
C VAL A 220 11.96 -14.89 13.21
N LYS A 221 12.62 -15.06 12.06
CA LYS A 221 13.67 -16.05 11.87
C LYS A 221 14.87 -15.72 12.75
N SER A 222 15.56 -16.75 13.24
CA SER A 222 16.78 -16.56 14.02
C SER A 222 17.93 -16.11 13.11
N TYR A 223 18.96 -15.47 13.67
CA TYR A 223 20.18 -15.12 12.91
C TYR A 223 20.80 -16.31 12.15
N PRO A 224 20.96 -17.52 12.72
CA PRO A 224 21.52 -18.64 11.97
C PRO A 224 20.61 -19.11 10.82
N GLN A 225 19.28 -19.10 11.01
CA GLN A 225 18.35 -19.43 9.92
C GLN A 225 18.44 -18.39 8.79
N LEU A 226 18.46 -17.10 9.12
CA LEU A 226 18.62 -16.03 8.15
C LEU A 226 19.98 -16.11 7.43
N LEU A 227 21.05 -16.45 8.14
CA LEU A 227 22.38 -16.63 7.56
C LEU A 227 22.38 -17.78 6.54
N VAL A 228 21.77 -18.91 6.86
CA VAL A 228 21.65 -20.05 5.94
C VAL A 228 20.74 -19.74 4.76
N ASP A 229 19.68 -18.97 4.95
CA ASP A 229 18.82 -18.49 3.86
C ASP A 229 19.58 -17.56 2.91
N GLU A 230 20.31 -16.60 3.46
CA GLU A 230 21.06 -15.59 2.70
C GLU A 230 22.30 -16.19 2.01
N ALA A 231 23.10 -17.01 2.72
CA ALA A 231 24.32 -17.60 2.17
C ALA A 231 24.04 -18.60 1.03
N LEU A 232 22.86 -19.24 1.03
CA LEU A 232 22.43 -20.15 -0.04
C LEU A 232 21.62 -19.46 -1.15
N ASN A 233 21.59 -18.13 -1.15
CA ASN A 233 21.18 -17.36 -2.31
C ASN A 233 22.14 -17.69 -3.49
N PRO A 234 21.62 -17.95 -4.71
CA PRO A 234 22.46 -18.27 -5.88
C PRO A 234 23.63 -17.30 -6.10
N TYR A 235 23.45 -16.03 -5.73
CA TYR A 235 24.49 -15.02 -5.83
C TYR A 235 25.70 -15.32 -4.94
N TYR A 236 25.48 -15.47 -3.62
CA TYR A 236 26.57 -15.77 -2.68
C TYR A 236 27.14 -17.18 -2.89
N GLY A 237 26.32 -18.13 -3.36
CA GLY A 237 26.80 -19.44 -3.78
C GLY A 237 27.79 -19.37 -4.94
N PHE A 238 27.47 -18.58 -5.99
CA PHE A 238 28.39 -18.34 -7.10
C PHE A 238 29.66 -17.59 -6.66
N GLN A 239 29.52 -16.65 -5.72
CA GLN A 239 30.64 -15.90 -5.18
C GLN A 239 31.59 -16.78 -4.35
N ALA A 240 31.06 -17.68 -3.51
CA ALA A 240 31.86 -18.64 -2.75
C ALA A 240 32.60 -19.61 -3.68
N PHE A 241 31.95 -20.07 -4.75
CA PHE A 241 32.58 -20.86 -5.81
C PHE A 241 33.73 -20.10 -6.47
N SER A 242 33.53 -18.82 -6.80
CA SER A 242 34.56 -17.96 -7.42
C SER A 242 35.75 -17.75 -6.48
N ILE A 243 35.51 -17.49 -5.18
CA ILE A 243 36.57 -17.37 -4.17
C ILE A 243 37.39 -18.66 -4.07
N ALA A 244 36.75 -19.83 -4.08
CA ALA A 244 37.45 -21.12 -4.03
C ALA A 244 38.35 -21.32 -5.27
N LEU A 245 37.87 -20.94 -6.46
CA LEU A 245 38.69 -20.97 -7.68
C LEU A 245 39.87 -20.01 -7.62
N TRP A 246 39.66 -18.78 -7.16
CA TRP A 246 40.73 -17.78 -7.05
C TRP A 246 41.80 -18.16 -6.02
N LEU A 247 41.42 -18.82 -4.93
CA LEU A 247 42.37 -19.40 -3.99
C LEU A 247 43.17 -20.55 -4.60
N ALA A 248 42.57 -21.32 -5.51
CA ALA A 248 43.25 -22.40 -6.24
C ALA A 248 44.19 -21.87 -7.33
N ASP A 249 43.90 -20.72 -7.95
CA ASP A 249 44.76 -20.04 -8.92
C ASP A 249 45.72 -19.02 -8.27
N HIS A 250 45.95 -19.13 -6.97
CA HIS A 250 46.88 -18.29 -6.18
C HIS A 250 46.57 -16.77 -6.11
N TYR A 251 45.34 -16.32 -6.44
CA TYR A 251 44.88 -14.92 -6.26
C TYR A 251 44.44 -14.63 -4.81
N TYR A 252 45.33 -14.78 -3.85
CA TYR A 252 45.00 -14.72 -2.43
C TYR A 252 44.47 -13.35 -1.98
N TRP A 253 45.07 -12.26 -2.44
CA TRP A 253 44.70 -10.91 -2.00
C TRP A 253 43.31 -10.52 -2.51
N TYR A 254 43.05 -10.82 -3.78
CA TYR A 254 41.77 -10.56 -4.40
C TYR A 254 40.64 -11.36 -3.73
N ALA A 255 40.86 -12.67 -3.54
CA ALA A 255 39.92 -13.55 -2.85
C ALA A 255 39.62 -13.08 -1.40
N LEU A 256 40.65 -12.66 -0.65
CA LEU A 256 40.49 -12.16 0.72
C LEU A 256 39.66 -10.87 0.79
N CYS A 257 39.93 -9.90 -0.09
CA CYS A 257 39.18 -8.64 -0.14
C CYS A 257 37.69 -8.88 -0.44
N ILE A 258 37.40 -9.70 -1.45
CA ILE A 258 36.01 -10.00 -1.83
C ILE A 258 35.29 -10.78 -0.72
N PHE A 259 35.98 -11.71 -0.06
CA PHE A 259 35.44 -12.40 1.11
C PHE A 259 35.03 -11.43 2.22
N LEU A 260 35.91 -10.49 2.61
CA LEU A 260 35.62 -9.50 3.65
C LEU A 260 34.41 -8.62 3.31
N ILE A 261 34.34 -8.13 2.06
CA ILE A 261 33.21 -7.29 1.60
C ILE A 261 31.90 -8.07 1.68
N SER A 262 31.90 -9.34 1.26
CA SER A 262 30.70 -10.19 1.33
C SER A 262 30.29 -10.53 2.74
N THR A 263 31.24 -10.79 3.64
CA THR A 263 30.92 -11.00 5.07
C THR A 263 30.23 -9.77 5.65
N VAL A 264 30.77 -8.56 5.42
CA VAL A 264 30.16 -7.30 5.89
C VAL A 264 28.77 -7.10 5.28
N SER A 265 28.61 -7.34 3.98
CA SER A 265 27.33 -7.25 3.28
C SER A 265 26.26 -8.16 3.88
N ILE A 266 26.61 -9.44 4.09
CA ILE A 266 25.72 -10.43 4.70
C ILE A 266 25.35 -10.01 6.12
N CYS A 267 26.32 -9.62 6.96
CA CYS A 267 26.06 -9.16 8.32
C CYS A 267 25.09 -7.97 8.37
N LEU A 268 25.29 -6.96 7.51
CA LEU A 268 24.39 -5.81 7.42
C LEU A 268 22.99 -6.19 6.93
N SER A 269 22.89 -7.09 5.94
CA SER A 269 21.62 -7.61 5.42
C SER A 269 20.84 -8.35 6.51
N LEU A 270 21.51 -9.21 7.28
CA LEU A 270 20.92 -9.98 8.38
C LEU A 270 20.41 -9.06 9.51
N TYR A 271 21.22 -8.07 9.91
CA TYR A 271 20.83 -7.10 10.94
C TYR A 271 19.59 -6.31 10.50
N LYS A 272 19.60 -5.76 9.28
CA LYS A 272 18.47 -4.98 8.74
C LYS A 272 17.20 -5.81 8.63
N THR A 273 17.29 -7.01 8.06
CA THR A 273 16.15 -7.92 7.86
C THR A 273 15.52 -8.29 9.20
N ARG A 274 16.33 -8.69 10.20
CA ARG A 274 15.80 -9.04 11.52
C ARG A 274 15.20 -7.83 12.24
N LYS A 275 15.88 -6.67 12.23
CA LYS A 275 15.38 -5.44 12.84
C LYS A 275 14.01 -5.08 12.28
N GLN A 276 13.85 -5.15 10.96
CA GLN A 276 12.57 -4.91 10.28
C GLN A 276 11.49 -5.92 10.71
N SER A 277 11.79 -7.22 10.78
CA SER A 277 10.82 -8.23 11.24
C SER A 277 10.43 -8.07 12.71
N THR A 278 11.36 -7.67 13.58
CA THR A 278 11.09 -7.39 15.00
C THR A 278 10.20 -6.17 15.15
N THR A 279 10.53 -5.05 14.50
CA THR A 279 9.70 -3.84 14.54
C THR A 279 8.27 -4.11 14.06
N LEU A 280 8.09 -4.89 12.98
CA LEU A 280 6.76 -5.26 12.50
C LEU A 280 6.01 -6.15 13.51
N ARG A 281 6.68 -7.10 14.15
CA ARG A 281 6.10 -7.94 15.21
C ARG A 281 5.60 -7.09 16.39
N ASP A 282 6.42 -6.16 16.86
CA ASP A 282 6.09 -5.33 18.02
C ASP A 282 4.94 -4.36 17.73
N MET A 283 4.80 -3.93 16.47
CA MET A 283 3.70 -3.06 16.01
C MET A 283 2.34 -3.82 15.92
N VAL A 284 2.38 -5.12 15.68
CA VAL A 284 1.18 -5.95 15.44
C VAL A 284 0.76 -6.72 16.69
N LYS A 285 1.71 -7.13 17.53
CA LYS A 285 1.43 -7.94 18.72
C LYS A 285 0.59 -7.13 19.71
N LEU A 286 -0.63 -7.58 19.93
CA LEU A 286 -1.52 -7.02 20.92
C LEU A 286 -1.86 -8.06 21.99
N SER A 287 -1.65 -7.72 23.26
CA SER A 287 -2.00 -8.56 24.41
C SER A 287 -2.71 -7.71 25.45
N VAL A 288 -4.02 -7.95 25.63
CA VAL A 288 -4.89 -7.19 26.55
C VAL A 288 -5.79 -8.18 27.28
N ARG A 289 -6.12 -7.94 28.55
CA ARG A 289 -7.13 -8.71 29.27
C ARG A 289 -8.52 -8.12 29.05
N MET A 290 -9.49 -8.97 28.73
CA MET A 290 -10.88 -8.57 28.49
C MET A 290 -11.81 -9.29 29.47
N ARG A 291 -12.93 -8.64 29.82
CA ARG A 291 -14.01 -9.29 30.58
C ARG A 291 -14.96 -9.98 29.63
N VAL A 292 -15.26 -11.24 29.90
CA VAL A 292 -16.16 -12.08 29.11
C VAL A 292 -17.32 -12.53 30.00
N CYS A 293 -18.56 -12.46 29.49
CA CYS A 293 -19.73 -13.03 30.13
C CYS A 293 -19.77 -14.54 29.92
N ARG A 294 -20.17 -15.28 30.96
CA ARG A 294 -20.41 -16.73 30.94
C ARG A 294 -21.90 -17.04 31.14
N PRO A 295 -22.36 -18.24 30.72
CA PRO A 295 -23.72 -18.70 31.01
C PRO A 295 -24.02 -18.57 32.50
N GLY A 296 -25.11 -17.90 32.87
CA GLY A 296 -25.46 -17.58 34.26
C GLY A 296 -25.05 -16.17 34.72
N GLY A 297 -24.46 -15.34 33.85
CA GLY A 297 -24.20 -13.92 34.11
C GLY A 297 -22.91 -13.61 34.86
N ALA A 298 -22.06 -14.62 35.12
CA ALA A 298 -20.74 -14.41 35.72
C ALA A 298 -19.77 -13.73 34.74
N GLU A 299 -18.97 -12.79 35.22
CA GLU A 299 -17.90 -12.13 34.46
C GLU A 299 -16.54 -12.76 34.79
N GLU A 300 -15.79 -13.10 33.76
CA GLU A 300 -14.44 -13.66 33.90
C GLU A 300 -13.42 -12.81 33.12
N TRP A 301 -12.24 -12.60 33.71
CA TRP A 301 -11.12 -11.97 33.00
C TRP A 301 -10.35 -13.02 32.20
N VAL A 302 -10.36 -12.87 30.88
CA VAL A 302 -9.71 -13.77 29.93
C VAL A 302 -8.62 -13.00 29.17
N ASP A 303 -7.52 -13.67 28.83
CA ASP A 303 -6.51 -13.08 27.96
C ASP A 303 -7.04 -12.94 26.52
N SER A 304 -6.68 -11.85 25.86
CA SER A 304 -6.99 -11.63 24.44
C SER A 304 -6.66 -12.80 23.53
N SER A 305 -5.61 -13.59 23.82
CA SER A 305 -5.21 -14.75 23.00
C SER A 305 -6.19 -15.91 23.05
N ASP A 306 -7.02 -15.97 24.09
CA ASP A 306 -7.96 -17.08 24.35
C ASP A 306 -9.38 -16.78 23.85
N LEU A 307 -9.62 -15.58 23.32
CA LEU A 307 -10.90 -15.19 22.75
C LEU A 307 -11.22 -16.00 21.49
N VAL A 308 -12.47 -16.45 21.38
CA VAL A 308 -12.99 -17.18 20.22
C VAL A 308 -14.29 -16.54 19.70
N PRO A 309 -14.64 -16.75 18.41
CA PRO A 309 -15.93 -16.29 17.90
C PRO A 309 -17.10 -16.82 18.75
N GLY A 310 -18.00 -15.92 19.14
CA GLY A 310 -19.14 -16.17 20.03
C GLY A 310 -18.94 -15.76 21.49
N ASP A 311 -17.71 -15.49 21.95
CA ASP A 311 -17.50 -14.95 23.31
C ASP A 311 -18.19 -13.57 23.43
N CYS A 312 -18.85 -13.32 24.55
CA CYS A 312 -19.55 -12.06 24.82
C CYS A 312 -18.69 -11.17 25.71
N LEU A 313 -18.18 -10.06 25.17
CA LEU A 313 -17.30 -9.10 25.83
C LEU A 313 -18.09 -8.04 26.59
N VAL A 314 -17.65 -7.72 27.81
CA VAL A 314 -18.13 -6.55 28.57
C VAL A 314 -17.20 -5.38 28.34
N LEU A 315 -17.69 -4.36 27.63
CA LEU A 315 -16.87 -3.20 27.29
C LEU A 315 -16.77 -2.22 28.47
N PRO A 316 -15.56 -1.70 28.78
CA PRO A 316 -15.38 -0.68 29.80
C PRO A 316 -16.02 0.66 29.37
N HIS A 317 -16.59 1.40 30.33
CA HIS A 317 -17.26 2.69 30.06
C HIS A 317 -16.32 3.76 29.46
N LYS A 318 -15.02 3.71 29.76
CA LYS A 318 -14.01 4.65 29.25
C LYS A 318 -12.71 3.91 28.95
N GLY A 319 -12.23 4.05 27.72
CA GLY A 319 -10.95 3.49 27.29
C GLY A 319 -10.96 1.98 27.13
N GLY A 320 -10.41 1.48 26.03
CA GLY A 320 -10.22 0.05 25.82
C GLY A 320 -9.82 -0.21 24.38
N LEU A 321 -8.76 -0.97 24.16
CA LEU A 321 -8.37 -1.35 22.80
C LEU A 321 -9.03 -2.68 22.44
N MET A 322 -9.60 -2.76 21.24
CA MET A 322 -10.27 -3.97 20.78
C MET A 322 -9.25 -4.99 20.26
N PRO A 323 -9.16 -6.20 20.84
CA PRO A 323 -8.21 -7.22 20.39
C PRO A 323 -8.75 -8.13 19.27
N CYS A 324 -10.02 -8.02 18.90
CA CYS A 324 -10.69 -8.84 17.90
C CYS A 324 -11.80 -8.03 17.21
N ASP A 325 -12.41 -8.59 16.16
CA ASP A 325 -13.59 -7.99 15.55
C ASP A 325 -14.85 -8.50 16.27
N ALA A 326 -15.67 -7.59 16.80
CA ALA A 326 -16.85 -7.91 17.59
C ALA A 326 -18.08 -7.10 17.15
N ALA A 327 -19.27 -7.70 17.18
CA ALA A 327 -20.53 -7.03 16.94
C ALA A 327 -21.09 -6.48 18.26
N LEU A 328 -21.40 -5.20 18.33
CA LEU A 328 -22.00 -4.53 19.47
C LEU A 328 -23.48 -4.97 19.58
N VAL A 329 -23.87 -5.55 20.70
CA VAL A 329 -25.23 -6.08 20.93
C VAL A 329 -26.04 -5.18 21.86
N THR A 330 -25.40 -4.54 22.85
CA THR A 330 -26.08 -3.58 23.74
C THR A 330 -25.28 -2.30 23.90
N GLY A 331 -25.99 -1.16 23.94
CA GLY A 331 -25.40 0.17 24.17
C GLY A 331 -24.80 0.82 22.92
N GLU A 332 -24.05 1.88 23.16
CA GLU A 332 -23.38 2.69 22.14
C GLU A 332 -21.91 2.91 22.51
N CYS A 333 -21.03 2.95 21.52
CA CYS A 333 -19.60 3.14 21.71
C CYS A 333 -19.06 4.21 20.76
N VAL A 334 -18.25 5.15 21.26
CA VAL A 334 -17.44 6.04 20.43
C VAL A 334 -16.06 5.43 20.30
N VAL A 335 -15.65 5.13 19.08
CA VAL A 335 -14.38 4.46 18.77
C VAL A 335 -13.50 5.32 17.88
N ASN A 336 -12.20 5.30 18.13
CA ASN A 336 -11.20 5.78 17.18
C ASN A 336 -10.75 4.61 16.30
N GLU A 337 -11.10 4.67 15.02
CA GLU A 337 -10.71 3.66 14.03
C GLU A 337 -9.45 4.03 13.24
N SER A 338 -8.70 5.06 13.64
CA SER A 338 -7.55 5.58 12.88
C SER A 338 -6.48 4.53 12.56
N SER A 339 -6.33 3.48 13.37
CA SER A 339 -5.43 2.36 13.06
C SER A 339 -5.88 1.60 11.81
N LEU A 340 -7.18 1.35 11.66
CA LEU A 340 -7.75 0.55 10.57
C LEU A 340 -8.18 1.39 9.36
N THR A 341 -8.57 2.65 9.59
CA THR A 341 -9.11 3.51 8.52
C THR A 341 -8.18 4.64 8.12
N GLY A 342 -7.34 5.06 9.05
CA GLY A 342 -6.54 6.27 8.92
C GLY A 342 -7.26 7.59 9.05
N GLU A 343 -8.56 7.54 9.30
CA GLU A 343 -9.34 8.71 9.68
C GLU A 343 -9.20 8.91 11.19
N SER A 344 -8.73 10.10 11.59
CA SER A 344 -8.55 10.43 13.01
C SER A 344 -9.85 10.83 13.71
N VAL A 345 -10.94 11.01 12.96
CA VAL A 345 -12.24 11.41 13.48
C VAL A 345 -12.91 10.20 14.14
N PRO A 346 -13.22 10.25 15.45
CA PRO A 346 -13.89 9.14 16.11
C PRO A 346 -15.32 8.92 15.59
N VAL A 347 -15.73 7.65 15.54
CA VAL A 347 -16.99 7.19 14.96
C VAL A 347 -17.89 6.63 16.06
N LEU A 348 -19.18 6.96 16.02
CA LEU A 348 -20.20 6.37 16.89
C LEU A 348 -20.66 5.01 16.34
N LYS A 349 -20.70 4.01 17.22
CA LYS A 349 -21.15 2.64 16.98
C LYS A 349 -22.40 2.37 17.80
N THR A 350 -23.39 1.75 17.18
CA THR A 350 -24.69 1.44 17.79
C THR A 350 -24.90 -0.06 17.86
N ALA A 351 -25.74 -0.51 18.80
CA ALA A 351 -26.14 -1.92 18.88
C ALA A 351 -26.67 -2.46 17.54
N LEU A 352 -26.38 -3.73 17.26
CA LEU A 352 -26.85 -4.48 16.10
C LEU A 352 -28.39 -4.57 16.16
N PRO A 353 -29.13 -4.36 15.07
CA PRO A 353 -30.57 -4.55 15.06
C PRO A 353 -30.91 -6.04 15.11
N GLU A 354 -31.99 -6.39 15.81
CA GLU A 354 -32.58 -7.73 15.80
C GLU A 354 -33.25 -8.03 14.45
N GLY A 355 -33.16 -9.29 14.00
CA GLY A 355 -33.82 -9.78 12.79
C GLY A 355 -33.08 -10.91 12.08
N PRO A 356 -33.77 -11.65 11.18
CA PRO A 356 -33.24 -12.85 10.53
C PRO A 356 -32.22 -12.56 9.41
N ARG A 357 -31.71 -11.32 9.33
CA ARG A 357 -30.74 -10.92 8.29
C ARG A 357 -29.36 -11.52 8.61
N SER A 358 -28.67 -11.98 7.58
CA SER A 358 -27.30 -12.48 7.76
C SER A 358 -26.36 -11.34 8.16
N TYR A 359 -25.58 -11.56 9.23
CA TYR A 359 -24.56 -10.64 9.67
C TYR A 359 -23.35 -10.69 8.73
N CYS A 360 -22.89 -9.52 8.32
CA CYS A 360 -21.65 -9.35 7.57
C CYS A 360 -20.95 -8.07 8.05
N PRO A 361 -19.68 -8.15 8.51
CA PRO A 361 -18.95 -7.00 9.06
C PRO A 361 -18.89 -5.78 8.13
N GLU A 362 -18.83 -5.99 6.81
CA GLU A 362 -18.73 -4.89 5.84
C GLU A 362 -20.05 -4.13 5.72
N THR A 363 -21.17 -4.86 5.66
CA THR A 363 -22.52 -4.24 5.58
C THR A 363 -22.98 -3.69 6.93
N HIS A 364 -22.56 -4.32 8.03
CA HIS A 364 -22.90 -3.96 9.41
C HIS A 364 -21.78 -3.20 10.12
N ARG A 365 -20.88 -2.53 9.37
CA ARG A 365 -19.70 -1.82 9.89
C ARG A 365 -19.99 -0.88 11.07
N ARG A 366 -21.19 -0.28 11.12
CA ARG A 366 -21.63 0.61 12.22
C ARG A 366 -21.90 -0.10 13.54
N HIS A 367 -22.17 -1.40 13.47
CA HIS A 367 -22.41 -2.27 14.61
C HIS A 367 -21.17 -3.10 14.94
N THR A 368 -20.14 -3.09 14.08
CA THR A 368 -18.89 -3.84 14.28
C THR A 368 -17.80 -2.94 14.85
N LEU A 369 -17.15 -3.45 15.90
CA LEU A 369 -15.92 -2.96 16.51
C LEU A 369 -14.75 -3.77 15.95
N PHE A 370 -13.73 -3.12 15.39
CA PHE A 370 -12.64 -3.83 14.72
C PHE A 370 -11.40 -3.98 15.59
N CYS A 371 -10.62 -5.04 15.35
CA CYS A 371 -9.34 -5.28 15.99
C CYS A 371 -8.37 -4.10 15.78
N GLY A 372 -7.77 -3.61 16.85
CA GLY A 372 -6.84 -2.47 16.86
C GLY A 372 -7.51 -1.11 17.00
N THR A 373 -8.85 -1.02 17.03
CA THR A 373 -9.57 0.24 17.28
C THR A 373 -9.62 0.56 18.78
N LEU A 374 -9.60 1.85 19.11
CA LEU A 374 -9.63 2.31 20.50
C LEU A 374 -11.03 2.78 20.87
N VAL A 375 -11.69 2.07 21.78
CA VAL A 375 -12.93 2.52 22.42
C VAL A 375 -12.61 3.69 23.33
N LEU A 376 -13.08 4.87 22.96
CA LEU A 376 -12.90 6.10 23.73
C LEU A 376 -13.92 6.16 24.87
N GLN A 377 -15.17 5.84 24.56
CA GLN A 377 -16.30 5.89 25.49
C GLN A 377 -17.35 4.83 25.13
N ALA A 378 -17.93 4.18 26.12
CA ALA A 378 -19.05 3.24 25.97
C ALA A 378 -20.19 3.62 26.93
N ARG A 379 -21.42 3.65 26.42
CA ARG A 379 -22.63 4.07 27.14
C ARG A 379 -23.69 2.98 27.03
N ALA A 380 -24.26 2.59 28.17
CA ALA A 380 -25.37 1.64 28.18
C ALA A 380 -26.68 2.40 27.95
N CYS A 381 -27.41 2.05 26.89
CA CYS A 381 -28.75 2.59 26.62
C CYS A 381 -29.83 1.79 27.35
N VAL A 382 -29.63 0.47 27.49
CA VAL A 382 -30.56 -0.49 28.10
C VAL A 382 -29.77 -1.46 28.98
N GLY A 383 -30.07 -1.50 30.28
CA GLY A 383 -29.36 -2.32 31.27
C GLY A 383 -28.05 -1.69 31.80
N PRO A 384 -27.35 -2.37 32.71
CA PRO A 384 -26.17 -1.81 33.37
C PRO A 384 -24.88 -1.84 32.52
N GLN A 385 -24.85 -2.60 31.42
CA GLN A 385 -23.59 -2.94 30.72
C GLN A 385 -23.70 -2.86 29.19
N VAL A 386 -22.55 -2.56 28.58
CA VAL A 386 -22.35 -2.54 27.13
C VAL A 386 -21.69 -3.85 26.71
N LEU A 387 -22.36 -4.63 25.86
CA LEU A 387 -21.96 -5.98 25.48
C LEU A 387 -21.66 -6.05 23.99
N ALA A 388 -20.58 -6.75 23.62
CA ALA A 388 -20.21 -7.02 22.24
C ALA A 388 -19.79 -8.48 22.05
N VAL A 389 -20.30 -9.15 21.01
CA VAL A 389 -20.02 -10.56 20.74
C VAL A 389 -18.89 -10.68 19.71
N VAL A 390 -17.87 -11.48 20.02
CA VAL A 390 -16.72 -11.72 19.13
C VAL A 390 -17.19 -12.42 17.85
N THR A 391 -16.81 -11.88 16.69
CA THR A 391 -17.17 -12.42 15.37
C THR A 391 -15.98 -13.00 14.63
N ARG A 392 -14.79 -12.35 14.70
CA ARG A 392 -13.56 -12.85 14.05
C ARG A 392 -12.35 -12.62 14.95
N THR A 393 -11.38 -13.53 14.87
CA THR A 393 -10.15 -13.52 15.67
C THR A 393 -8.90 -13.75 14.81
N GLY A 394 -7.73 -13.32 15.30
CA GLY A 394 -6.42 -13.53 14.68
C GLY A 394 -6.32 -12.96 13.25
N PHE A 395 -5.77 -13.76 12.33
CA PHE A 395 -5.61 -13.41 10.91
C PHE A 395 -6.95 -13.27 10.14
N CYS A 396 -8.07 -13.73 10.70
CA CYS A 396 -9.39 -13.56 10.10
C CYS A 396 -9.99 -12.16 10.35
N THR A 397 -9.47 -11.41 11.31
CA THR A 397 -9.89 -10.02 11.56
C THR A 397 -9.53 -9.10 10.40
N ALA A 398 -10.17 -7.93 10.31
CA ALA A 398 -9.81 -6.91 9.33
C ALA A 398 -8.31 -6.54 9.44
N LYS A 399 -7.80 -6.27 10.64
CA LYS A 399 -6.37 -5.99 10.89
C LYS A 399 -5.46 -7.17 10.52
N GLY A 400 -5.88 -8.39 10.84
CA GLY A 400 -5.18 -9.63 10.48
C GLY A 400 -5.03 -9.81 8.96
N GLY A 401 -6.08 -9.54 8.19
CA GLY A 401 -6.06 -9.57 6.73
C GLY A 401 -5.07 -8.56 6.12
N LEU A 402 -5.00 -7.34 6.70
CA LEU A 402 -4.02 -6.33 6.29
C LEU A 402 -2.59 -6.80 6.57
N VAL A 403 -2.31 -7.33 7.76
CA VAL A 403 -0.97 -7.82 8.12
C VAL A 403 -0.55 -9.02 7.27
N SER A 404 -1.46 -9.98 7.02
CA SER A 404 -1.18 -11.12 6.13
C SER A 404 -0.75 -10.65 4.74
N SER A 405 -1.41 -9.61 4.23
CA SER A 405 -1.12 -9.00 2.94
C SER A 405 0.24 -8.31 2.86
N ILE A 406 0.72 -7.73 3.98
CA ILE A 406 2.06 -7.13 4.09
C ILE A 406 3.13 -8.22 4.14
N LEU A 407 2.88 -9.32 4.85
CA LEU A 407 3.81 -10.45 4.97
C LEU A 407 3.94 -11.27 3.68
N HIS A 408 2.86 -11.36 2.90
CA HIS A 408 2.79 -12.14 1.67
C HIS A 408 2.37 -11.23 0.50
N PRO A 409 3.22 -10.29 0.08
CA PRO A 409 2.90 -9.37 -1.00
C PRO A 409 2.76 -10.10 -2.32
N ARG A 410 1.94 -9.54 -3.23
CA ARG A 410 1.83 -10.06 -4.60
C ARG A 410 3.20 -10.01 -5.30
N PRO A 411 3.61 -11.07 -5.99
CA PRO A 411 4.87 -11.11 -6.73
C PRO A 411 4.89 -10.04 -7.82
N ILE A 412 5.98 -9.29 -7.92
CA ILE A 412 6.15 -8.26 -8.94
C ILE A 412 6.81 -8.89 -10.17
N SER A 413 6.07 -9.07 -11.27
CA SER A 413 6.56 -9.62 -12.53
C SER A 413 7.21 -8.56 -13.42
N PHE A 414 8.28 -7.92 -12.94
CA PHE A 414 8.92 -6.88 -13.74
C PHE A 414 9.80 -7.47 -14.85
N LYS A 415 9.39 -7.24 -16.12
CA LYS A 415 10.07 -7.74 -17.34
C LYS A 415 11.59 -7.54 -17.31
N PHE A 416 12.09 -6.43 -16.77
CA PHE A 416 13.52 -6.16 -16.64
C PHE A 416 14.28 -7.27 -15.92
N TYR A 417 13.82 -7.77 -14.77
CA TYR A 417 14.54 -8.82 -14.03
C TYR A 417 14.51 -10.15 -14.78
N THR A 418 13.36 -10.50 -15.37
CA THR A 418 13.23 -11.71 -16.20
C THR A 418 14.16 -11.64 -17.42
N HIS A 419 14.26 -10.48 -18.07
CA HIS A 419 15.18 -10.26 -19.19
C HIS A 419 16.64 -10.21 -18.74
N SER A 420 16.95 -9.71 -17.55
CA SER A 420 18.29 -9.73 -16.96
C SER A 420 18.79 -11.16 -16.80
N MET A 421 17.96 -12.07 -16.28
CA MET A 421 18.32 -13.49 -16.17
C MET A 421 18.54 -14.16 -17.53
N LYS A 422 17.70 -13.85 -18.53
CA LYS A 422 17.89 -14.32 -19.91
C LYS A 422 19.19 -13.79 -20.53
N PHE A 423 19.57 -12.55 -20.21
CA PHE A 423 20.82 -11.96 -20.68
C PHE A 423 22.04 -12.61 -20.01
N VAL A 424 22.00 -12.87 -18.70
CA VAL A 424 23.06 -13.62 -18.01
C VAL A 424 23.22 -15.01 -18.63
N ALA A 425 22.13 -15.70 -18.97
CA ALA A 425 22.21 -16.97 -19.69
C ALA A 425 22.85 -16.83 -21.08
N ALA A 426 22.59 -15.75 -21.82
CA ALA A 426 23.24 -15.47 -23.09
C ALA A 426 24.76 -15.21 -22.92
N LEU A 427 25.16 -14.50 -21.86
CA LEU A 427 26.58 -14.33 -21.51
C LEU A 427 27.25 -15.68 -21.19
N SER A 428 26.55 -16.60 -20.54
CA SER A 428 27.09 -17.96 -20.28
C SER A 428 27.39 -18.74 -21.55
N VAL A 429 26.63 -18.54 -22.64
CA VAL A 429 26.93 -19.15 -23.95
C VAL A 429 28.23 -18.57 -24.51
N LEU A 430 28.43 -17.26 -24.41
CA LEU A 430 29.68 -16.61 -24.84
C LEU A 430 30.87 -17.07 -23.99
N ALA A 431 30.68 -17.19 -22.67
CA ALA A 431 31.69 -17.75 -21.76
C ALA A 431 32.11 -19.15 -22.20
N LEU A 432 31.15 -20.02 -22.53
CA LEU A 432 31.43 -21.37 -23.01
C LEU A 432 32.27 -21.36 -24.29
N CYS A 433 31.94 -20.50 -25.27
CA CYS A 433 32.74 -20.36 -26.48
C CYS A 433 34.18 -19.90 -26.18
N GLY A 434 34.34 -18.93 -25.28
CA GLY A 434 35.65 -18.48 -24.81
C GLY A 434 36.44 -19.59 -24.11
N THR A 435 35.78 -20.35 -23.25
CA THR A 435 36.40 -21.46 -22.52
C THR A 435 36.87 -22.55 -23.47
N VAL A 436 36.08 -22.92 -24.48
CA VAL A 436 36.49 -23.89 -25.53
C VAL A 436 37.71 -23.39 -26.29
N TYR A 437 37.72 -22.11 -26.69
CA TYR A 437 38.87 -21.50 -27.35
C TYR A 437 40.13 -21.49 -26.47
N SER A 438 40.00 -21.09 -25.20
CA SER A 438 41.10 -21.08 -24.24
C SER A 438 41.66 -22.48 -23.98
N ILE A 439 40.80 -23.49 -23.82
CA ILE A 439 41.22 -24.89 -23.67
C ILE A 439 42.04 -25.34 -24.89
N PHE A 440 41.57 -25.04 -26.10
CA PHE A 440 42.26 -25.40 -27.33
C PHE A 440 43.66 -24.76 -27.41
N ILE A 441 43.79 -23.48 -27.07
CA ILE A 441 45.07 -22.77 -27.09
C ILE A 441 46.01 -23.25 -25.99
N LEU A 442 45.54 -23.38 -24.75
CA LEU A 442 46.37 -23.82 -23.64
C LEU A 442 46.85 -25.26 -23.84
N TYR A 443 46.01 -26.13 -24.43
CA TYR A 443 46.41 -27.47 -24.85
C TYR A 443 47.51 -27.43 -25.93
N ARG A 444 47.34 -26.59 -26.96
CA ARG A 444 48.36 -26.37 -28.00
C ARG A 444 49.68 -25.87 -27.42
N ASN A 445 49.61 -25.03 -26.40
CA ASN A 445 50.75 -24.44 -25.70
C ASN A 445 51.40 -25.40 -24.68
N ARG A 446 50.92 -26.64 -24.55
CA ARG A 446 51.43 -27.69 -23.65
C ARG A 446 51.42 -27.30 -22.15
N VAL A 447 50.42 -26.52 -21.74
CA VAL A 447 50.14 -26.19 -20.34
C VAL A 447 49.60 -27.44 -19.62
N PRO A 448 49.92 -27.66 -18.33
CA PRO A 448 49.45 -28.85 -17.61
C PRO A 448 47.92 -28.84 -17.38
N LEU A 449 47.32 -30.04 -17.32
CA LEU A 449 45.86 -30.21 -17.31
C LEU A 449 45.16 -29.54 -16.12
N ASN A 450 45.80 -29.51 -14.95
CA ASN A 450 45.27 -28.84 -13.75
C ASN A 450 45.10 -27.33 -13.98
N GLU A 451 46.10 -26.67 -14.57
CA GLU A 451 46.04 -25.24 -14.90
C GLU A 451 45.03 -24.95 -16.01
N ILE A 452 44.90 -25.83 -17.00
CA ILE A 452 43.89 -25.69 -18.05
C ILE A 452 42.48 -25.70 -17.45
N VAL A 453 42.21 -26.62 -16.53
CA VAL A 453 40.88 -26.72 -15.87
C VAL A 453 40.61 -25.49 -15.00
N ILE A 454 41.58 -25.04 -14.20
CA ILE A 454 41.42 -23.86 -13.34
C ILE A 454 41.16 -22.60 -14.18
N ARG A 455 41.99 -22.33 -15.20
CA ARG A 455 41.83 -21.16 -16.09
C ARG A 455 40.54 -21.19 -16.91
N ALA A 456 40.09 -22.39 -17.32
CA ALA A 456 38.82 -22.58 -18.02
C ALA A 456 37.62 -22.20 -17.15
N LEU A 457 37.65 -22.58 -15.86
CA LEU A 457 36.60 -22.24 -14.89
C LEU A 457 36.66 -20.78 -14.46
N ASP A 458 37.85 -20.21 -14.29
CA ASP A 458 38.05 -18.78 -13.97
C ASP A 458 37.42 -17.87 -15.04
N LEU A 459 37.58 -18.21 -16.33
CA LEU A 459 36.97 -17.46 -17.43
C LEU A 459 35.43 -17.38 -17.34
N VAL A 460 34.78 -18.42 -16.80
CA VAL A 460 33.33 -18.40 -16.55
C VAL A 460 32.98 -17.39 -15.45
N THR A 461 33.84 -17.26 -14.43
CA THR A 461 33.64 -16.30 -13.34
C THR A 461 33.85 -14.85 -13.77
N VAL A 462 34.77 -14.60 -14.72
CA VAL A 462 35.01 -13.26 -15.29
C VAL A 462 33.81 -12.75 -16.11
N VAL A 463 33.15 -13.63 -16.87
CA VAL A 463 32.03 -13.22 -17.75
C VAL A 463 30.77 -12.87 -16.97
N VAL A 464 30.50 -13.57 -15.86
CA VAL A 464 29.29 -13.38 -15.05
C VAL A 464 29.61 -12.46 -13.88
N PRO A 465 29.31 -11.14 -13.98
CA PRO A 465 29.71 -10.19 -12.94
C PRO A 465 28.96 -10.49 -11.63
N PRO A 466 29.68 -10.84 -10.54
CA PRO A 466 29.03 -11.11 -9.27
C PRO A 466 28.30 -9.86 -8.78
N ALA A 467 28.89 -8.66 -8.87
CA ALA A 467 28.30 -7.44 -8.33
C ALA A 467 26.97 -6.98 -8.98
N LEU A 468 26.48 -7.63 -10.04
CA LEU A 468 25.32 -7.18 -10.81
C LEU A 468 24.02 -7.05 -9.98
N PRO A 469 23.57 -8.04 -9.19
CA PRO A 469 22.35 -7.90 -8.38
C PRO A 469 22.50 -6.84 -7.28
N ALA A 470 23.70 -6.75 -6.68
CA ALA A 470 24.01 -5.78 -5.63
C ALA A 470 23.95 -4.35 -6.18
N ALA A 471 24.56 -4.10 -7.34
CA ALA A 471 24.57 -2.79 -7.99
C ALA A 471 23.15 -2.30 -8.33
N MET A 472 22.28 -3.19 -8.81
CA MET A 472 20.88 -2.84 -9.07
C MET A 472 20.11 -2.51 -7.79
N THR A 473 20.40 -3.21 -6.69
CA THR A 473 19.79 -2.93 -5.38
C THR A 473 20.21 -1.55 -4.88
N VAL A 474 21.50 -1.22 -4.98
CA VAL A 474 22.05 0.09 -4.59
C VAL A 474 21.35 1.24 -5.31
N CYS A 475 21.04 1.11 -6.60
CA CYS A 475 20.29 2.11 -7.36
C CYS A 475 18.93 2.42 -6.70
N THR A 476 18.17 1.38 -6.38
CA THR A 476 16.83 1.52 -5.77
C THR A 476 16.90 2.06 -4.34
N LEU A 477 17.96 1.74 -3.60
CA LEU A 477 18.18 2.25 -2.24
C LEU A 477 18.44 3.76 -2.23
N TYR A 478 19.27 4.27 -3.16
CA TYR A 478 19.48 5.72 -3.27
C TYR A 478 18.18 6.45 -3.65
N ALA A 479 17.39 5.88 -4.58
CA ALA A 479 16.09 6.45 -4.94
C ALA A 479 15.11 6.43 -3.75
N GLN A 480 15.08 5.34 -2.97
CA GLN A 480 14.26 5.26 -1.76
C GLN A 480 14.67 6.30 -0.72
N ASN A 481 15.97 6.49 -0.49
CA ASN A 481 16.46 7.50 0.47
C ASN A 481 16.06 8.92 0.03
N ARG A 482 16.18 9.25 -1.27
CA ARG A 482 15.76 10.56 -1.79
C ARG A 482 14.25 10.78 -1.64
N LEU A 483 13.42 9.76 -1.88
CA LEU A 483 11.98 9.85 -1.62
C LEU A 483 11.67 10.05 -0.13
N GLN A 484 12.39 9.36 0.76
CA GLN A 484 12.23 9.53 2.21
C GLN A 484 12.59 10.95 2.67
N THR A 485 13.64 11.57 2.11
CA THR A 485 13.96 12.99 2.39
C THR A 485 12.88 13.97 1.92
N GLN A 486 12.04 13.57 0.96
CA GLN A 486 10.86 14.31 0.51
C GLN A 486 9.58 13.91 1.25
N GLY A 487 9.68 13.12 2.33
CA GLY A 487 8.52 12.70 3.12
C GLY A 487 7.67 11.57 2.48
N ILE A 488 8.21 10.89 1.47
CA ILE A 488 7.55 9.76 0.79
C ILE A 488 8.27 8.46 1.18
N PHE A 489 7.58 7.63 1.96
CA PHE A 489 8.10 6.36 2.44
C PHE A 489 7.70 5.25 1.48
N CYS A 490 8.65 4.41 1.06
CA CYS A 490 8.38 3.24 0.24
C CYS A 490 8.68 1.96 1.04
N VAL A 491 7.70 1.07 1.13
CA VAL A 491 7.83 -0.22 1.83
C VAL A 491 8.62 -1.23 0.97
N HIS A 492 8.41 -1.20 -0.35
CA HIS A 492 8.97 -2.18 -1.28
C HIS A 492 9.79 -1.49 -2.41
N PRO A 493 11.13 -1.38 -2.27
CA PRO A 493 11.98 -0.55 -3.16
C PRO A 493 11.86 -0.89 -4.65
N LEU A 494 11.61 -2.16 -4.99
CA LEU A 494 11.40 -2.61 -6.38
C LEU A 494 10.21 -1.91 -7.08
N ARG A 495 9.19 -1.45 -6.32
CA ARG A 495 8.04 -0.73 -6.87
C ARG A 495 8.39 0.70 -7.31
N ILE A 496 9.52 1.26 -6.88
CA ILE A 496 10.02 2.56 -7.35
C ILE A 496 10.23 2.52 -8.87
N ASN A 497 10.84 1.44 -9.38
CA ASN A 497 11.07 1.26 -10.81
C ASN A 497 9.77 1.16 -11.63
N LEU A 498 8.69 0.63 -11.04
CA LEU A 498 7.36 0.61 -11.68
C LEU A 498 6.75 2.01 -11.80
N GLY A 499 7.04 2.92 -10.87
CA GLY A 499 6.67 4.34 -10.94
C GLY A 499 7.12 4.99 -12.26
N GLY A 500 8.24 4.55 -12.82
CA GLY A 500 8.75 5.04 -14.11
C GLY A 500 7.94 4.58 -15.33
N LYS A 501 7.04 3.60 -15.16
CA LYS A 501 6.21 3.00 -16.22
C LYS A 501 4.76 3.42 -16.21
N LEU A 502 4.34 4.17 -15.18
CA LEU A 502 2.97 4.61 -15.03
C LEU A 502 2.44 5.26 -16.32
N ARG A 503 1.28 4.78 -16.75
CA ARG A 503 0.54 5.28 -17.92
C ARG A 503 -0.76 5.95 -17.52
N LEU A 504 -1.32 5.51 -16.39
CA LEU A 504 -2.60 5.94 -15.88
C LEU A 504 -2.51 6.05 -14.37
N VAL A 505 -3.07 7.11 -13.80
CA VAL A 505 -3.24 7.28 -12.36
C VAL A 505 -4.71 7.49 -12.04
N CYS A 506 -5.26 6.62 -11.22
CA CYS A 506 -6.56 6.76 -10.59
C CYS A 506 -6.41 7.63 -9.34
N PHE A 507 -7.31 8.59 -9.17
CA PHE A 507 -7.38 9.48 -8.01
C PHE A 507 -8.74 9.31 -7.33
N ASP A 508 -8.73 9.15 -6.00
CA ASP A 508 -9.93 9.43 -5.22
C ASP A 508 -10.24 10.94 -5.23
N LYS A 509 -11.49 11.31 -4.97
CA LYS A 509 -11.93 12.71 -5.00
C LYS A 509 -11.84 13.36 -3.62
N THR A 510 -12.44 12.76 -2.60
CA THR A 510 -12.61 13.38 -1.28
C THR A 510 -11.31 13.23 -0.51
N GLY A 511 -10.78 14.30 0.08
CA GLY A 511 -9.51 14.28 0.83
C GLY A 511 -8.24 14.02 0.00
N THR A 512 -8.38 13.54 -1.25
CA THR A 512 -7.29 13.44 -2.22
C THR A 512 -7.22 14.66 -3.15
N LEU A 513 -8.25 14.91 -3.97
CA LEU A 513 -8.29 16.05 -4.91
C LEU A 513 -8.90 17.31 -4.27
N THR A 514 -9.85 17.11 -3.35
CA THR A 514 -10.50 18.17 -2.57
C THR A 514 -9.95 18.21 -1.15
N GLU A 515 -10.15 19.32 -0.45
CA GLU A 515 -9.80 19.45 0.96
C GLU A 515 -10.60 18.47 1.86
N ASP A 516 -10.08 18.22 3.06
CA ASP A 516 -10.71 17.38 4.07
C ASP A 516 -11.82 18.17 4.76
N GLY A 517 -13.05 18.07 4.23
CA GLY A 517 -14.23 18.69 4.83
C GLY A 517 -15.20 19.27 3.82
N LEU A 518 -16.42 19.52 4.29
CA LEU A 518 -17.47 20.22 3.57
C LEU A 518 -17.63 21.61 4.18
N ASP A 519 -17.64 22.64 3.36
CA ASP A 519 -17.94 23.99 3.82
C ASP A 519 -19.42 24.30 3.58
N VAL A 520 -20.09 24.89 4.57
CA VAL A 520 -21.50 25.26 4.47
C VAL A 520 -21.58 26.55 3.67
N MET A 521 -22.21 26.47 2.49
CA MET A 521 -22.43 27.64 1.63
C MET A 521 -23.65 28.43 2.11
N GLY A 522 -24.66 27.73 2.59
CA GLY A 522 -25.86 28.31 3.17
C GLY A 522 -27.04 27.34 3.18
N VAL A 523 -28.20 27.85 3.55
CA VAL A 523 -29.47 27.11 3.57
C VAL A 523 -30.48 27.83 2.68
N VAL A 524 -31.23 27.07 1.90
CA VAL A 524 -32.35 27.53 1.06
C VAL A 524 -33.65 27.17 1.80
N PRO A 525 -34.28 28.12 2.50
CA PRO A 525 -35.50 27.84 3.25
C PRO A 525 -36.70 27.65 2.32
N LEU A 526 -37.67 26.87 2.76
CA LEU A 526 -38.95 26.72 2.09
C LEU A 526 -40.06 27.42 2.88
N LYS A 527 -40.88 28.23 2.21
CA LYS A 527 -42.09 28.82 2.80
C LYS A 527 -43.29 28.52 1.92
N GLY A 528 -44.18 27.65 2.39
CA GLY A 528 -45.26 27.09 1.56
C GLY A 528 -44.67 26.22 0.45
N GLN A 529 -44.98 26.51 -0.82
CA GLN A 529 -44.44 25.82 -1.99
C GLN A 529 -43.39 26.64 -2.77
N VAL A 530 -42.73 27.62 -2.12
CA VAL A 530 -41.75 28.50 -2.77
C VAL A 530 -40.43 28.48 -2.02
N PHE A 531 -39.33 28.22 -2.74
CA PHE A 531 -37.97 28.36 -2.21
C PHE A 531 -37.60 29.83 -2.05
N LEU A 532 -37.08 30.18 -0.87
CA LEU A 532 -36.53 31.50 -0.59
C LEU A 532 -35.06 31.60 -1.04
N PRO A 533 -34.50 32.82 -1.16
CA PRO A 533 -33.08 33.00 -1.46
C PRO A 533 -32.19 32.29 -0.42
N LEU A 534 -31.02 31.85 -0.87
CA LEU A 534 -30.03 31.21 0.00
C LEU A 534 -29.56 32.18 1.10
N ILE A 535 -29.63 31.72 2.34
CA ILE A 535 -29.11 32.39 3.52
C ILE A 535 -27.70 31.83 3.81
N PRO A 536 -26.63 32.63 3.69
CA PRO A 536 -25.25 32.14 3.84
C PRO A 536 -24.91 31.67 5.27
N GLU A 537 -25.51 32.32 6.28
CA GLU A 537 -25.21 32.06 7.68
C GLU A 537 -26.45 31.50 8.41
N PRO A 538 -26.51 30.17 8.66
CA PRO A 538 -27.69 29.52 9.26
C PRO A 538 -28.05 30.01 10.66
N ARG A 539 -27.10 30.60 11.40
CA ARG A 539 -27.34 31.25 12.71
C ARG A 539 -28.36 32.39 12.68
N HIS A 540 -28.57 33.01 11.52
CA HIS A 540 -29.54 34.10 11.34
C HIS A 540 -30.94 33.59 10.94
N LEU A 541 -31.17 32.29 10.93
CA LEU A 541 -32.50 31.73 10.70
C LEU A 541 -33.40 32.02 11.92
N PRO A 542 -34.68 32.39 11.71
CA PRO A 542 -35.62 32.55 12.80
C PRO A 542 -35.88 31.20 13.50
N MET A 543 -36.30 31.25 14.76
CA MET A 543 -36.71 30.05 15.49
C MET A 543 -37.89 29.37 14.80
N GLY A 544 -37.65 28.15 14.29
CA GLY A 544 -38.63 27.40 13.55
C GLY A 544 -38.14 25.99 13.19
N PRO A 545 -38.95 25.21 12.47
CA PRO A 545 -38.67 23.80 12.19
C PRO A 545 -37.33 23.58 11.46
N LEU A 546 -36.96 24.48 10.54
CA LEU A 546 -35.72 24.36 9.77
C LEU A 546 -34.46 24.53 10.63
N LEU A 547 -34.43 25.53 11.51
CA LEU A 547 -33.30 25.73 12.44
C LEU A 547 -33.20 24.58 13.44
N ARG A 548 -34.34 24.10 13.97
CA ARG A 548 -34.37 22.91 14.84
C ARG A 548 -33.83 21.68 14.10
N ALA A 549 -34.26 21.44 12.86
CA ALA A 549 -33.75 20.34 12.05
C ALA A 549 -32.23 20.40 11.85
N LEU A 550 -31.67 21.58 11.52
CA LEU A 550 -30.22 21.79 11.36
C LEU A 550 -29.46 21.58 12.67
N ALA A 551 -30.04 22.03 13.79
CA ALA A 551 -29.40 21.91 15.10
C ALA A 551 -29.49 20.50 15.68
N THR A 552 -30.54 19.72 15.42
CA THR A 552 -30.76 18.45 16.14
C THR A 552 -30.63 17.19 15.28
N CYS A 553 -30.81 17.28 13.96
CA CYS A 553 -30.77 16.12 13.08
C CYS A 553 -29.31 15.71 12.79
N HIS A 554 -28.56 15.27 13.80
CA HIS A 554 -27.16 14.85 13.66
C HIS A 554 -26.81 13.64 14.54
N ALA A 555 -25.69 12.99 14.22
CA ALA A 555 -25.14 11.87 15.00
C ALA A 555 -23.91 12.26 15.85
N LEU A 556 -23.65 13.56 16.03
CA LEU A 556 -22.57 14.05 16.91
C LEU A 556 -22.75 13.59 18.36
N SER A 557 -21.62 13.33 19.02
CA SER A 557 -21.51 13.06 20.45
C SER A 557 -20.42 13.95 21.06
N ARG A 558 -20.50 14.25 22.36
CA ARG A 558 -19.52 15.11 23.05
C ARG A 558 -18.49 14.26 23.78
N LEU A 559 -17.23 14.36 23.36
CA LEU A 559 -16.08 13.70 23.98
C LEU A 559 -15.17 14.75 24.61
N ARG A 560 -15.03 14.74 25.95
CA ARG A 560 -14.13 15.66 26.70
C ARG A 560 -14.28 17.13 26.25
N ASP A 561 -15.52 17.61 26.17
CA ASP A 561 -15.90 18.96 25.71
C ASP A 561 -15.70 19.31 24.23
N THR A 562 -15.29 18.34 23.41
CA THR A 562 -15.25 18.51 21.95
C THR A 562 -16.41 17.76 21.29
N PRO A 563 -17.17 18.38 20.37
CA PRO A 563 -18.14 17.66 19.55
C PRO A 563 -17.39 16.77 18.56
N VAL A 564 -17.80 15.51 18.48
CA VAL A 564 -17.19 14.46 17.68
C VAL A 564 -18.26 13.74 16.87
N GLY A 565 -17.99 13.50 15.59
CA GLY A 565 -18.86 12.75 14.70
C GLY A 565 -18.56 13.08 13.24
N ASP A 566 -19.53 12.84 12.36
CA ASP A 566 -19.36 13.08 10.92
C ASP A 566 -19.00 14.56 10.63
N PRO A 567 -17.98 14.85 9.80
CA PRO A 567 -17.59 16.22 9.48
C PRO A 567 -18.70 17.08 8.87
N MET A 568 -19.63 16.48 8.11
CA MET A 568 -20.81 17.17 7.57
C MET A 568 -21.72 17.63 8.71
N ASP A 569 -22.00 16.73 9.64
CA ASP A 569 -22.83 17.01 10.81
C ASP A 569 -22.20 18.08 11.69
N LEU A 570 -20.88 17.99 11.88
CA LEU A 570 -20.11 18.95 12.66
C LEU A 570 -20.23 20.35 12.03
N LYS A 571 -19.98 20.47 10.73
CA LYS A 571 -20.06 21.75 10.01
C LYS A 571 -21.48 22.31 9.95
N MET A 572 -22.48 21.43 9.82
CA MET A 572 -23.89 21.81 9.89
C MET A 572 -24.24 22.42 11.25
N VAL A 573 -23.87 21.78 12.37
CA VAL A 573 -24.16 22.29 13.72
C VAL A 573 -23.30 23.52 14.06
N GLU A 574 -22.02 23.54 13.68
CA GLU A 574 -21.16 24.73 13.84
C GLU A 574 -21.74 25.96 13.11
N SER A 575 -22.38 25.75 11.95
CA SER A 575 -22.99 26.84 11.18
C SER A 575 -24.21 27.48 11.86
N THR A 576 -24.90 26.74 12.75
CA THR A 576 -26.04 27.27 13.53
C THR A 576 -25.59 27.94 14.83
N GLY A 577 -24.39 27.63 15.33
CA GLY A 577 -23.89 28.12 16.62
C GLY A 577 -24.46 27.41 17.85
N TRP A 578 -25.24 26.34 17.67
CA TRP A 578 -25.81 25.55 18.78
C TRP A 578 -24.77 24.61 19.37
N ILE A 579 -24.88 24.34 20.68
CA ILE A 579 -23.93 23.52 21.43
C ILE A 579 -24.63 22.27 21.96
N LEU A 580 -24.03 21.11 21.70
CA LEU A 580 -24.47 19.81 22.20
C LEU A 580 -24.02 19.62 23.66
N GLU A 581 -24.96 19.29 24.55
CA GLU A 581 -24.71 18.83 25.91
C GLU A 581 -25.22 17.39 26.10
N GLU A 582 -24.35 16.51 26.58
CA GLU A 582 -24.65 15.11 26.87
C GLU A 582 -24.34 14.83 28.34
N GLY A 583 -25.38 14.66 29.17
CA GLY A 583 -25.28 14.36 30.59
C GLY A 583 -26.66 14.31 31.26
N PRO A 584 -26.79 13.75 32.48
CA PRO A 584 -28.02 13.86 33.25
C PRO A 584 -28.23 15.34 33.55
N ALA A 585 -29.21 15.95 32.89
CA ALA A 585 -29.53 17.35 33.09
C ALA A 585 -29.96 17.54 34.55
N ALA A 586 -29.06 18.06 35.38
CA ALA A 586 -29.35 18.37 36.79
C ALA A 586 -30.44 19.46 36.94
N ASP A 587 -30.74 20.18 35.84
CA ASP A 587 -31.63 21.36 35.85
C ASP A 587 -32.96 21.16 35.11
N LEU A 588 -33.26 19.95 34.63
CA LEU A 588 -34.57 19.60 34.05
C LEU A 588 -35.25 18.59 34.99
N ALA A 589 -36.49 18.88 35.39
CA ALA A 589 -37.24 18.12 36.39
C ALA A 589 -37.16 16.58 36.22
N PRO A 590 -37.33 15.77 37.29
CA PRO A 590 -36.93 14.35 37.37
C PRO A 590 -37.69 13.36 36.47
N ARG A 591 -38.41 13.82 35.43
CA ARG A 591 -39.47 13.05 34.79
C ARG A 591 -39.19 12.52 33.39
N ASN A 592 -38.07 12.85 32.74
CA ASN A 592 -37.74 12.30 31.41
C ASN A 592 -36.23 12.13 31.21
N GLN A 593 -35.76 10.88 31.13
CA GLN A 593 -34.42 10.61 30.58
C GLN A 593 -34.39 11.06 29.11
N VAL A 594 -33.40 11.84 28.70
CA VAL A 594 -33.23 12.31 27.31
C VAL A 594 -31.85 11.90 26.81
N LEU A 595 -31.70 11.63 25.50
CA LEU A 595 -30.42 11.18 24.93
C LEU A 595 -29.38 12.30 24.88
N ALA A 596 -29.80 13.52 24.54
CA ALA A 596 -28.95 14.70 24.48
C ALA A 596 -29.78 15.99 24.50
N VAL A 597 -29.16 17.12 24.85
CA VAL A 597 -29.79 18.45 24.81
C VAL A 597 -28.96 19.38 23.92
N MET A 598 -29.61 20.04 22.96
CA MET A 598 -29.02 21.10 22.15
C MET A 598 -29.38 22.45 22.76
N ARG A 599 -28.37 23.23 23.17
CA ARG A 599 -28.55 24.58 23.69
C ARG A 599 -28.25 25.63 22.63
N PRO A 600 -29.02 26.73 22.60
CA PRO A 600 -28.74 27.85 21.72
C PRO A 600 -27.48 28.63 22.15
N PRO A 601 -26.87 29.40 21.23
CA PRO A 601 -25.71 30.23 21.54
C PRO A 601 -26.04 31.30 22.60
N PRO A 602 -25.07 31.67 23.47
CA PRO A 602 -25.23 32.78 24.40
C PRO A 602 -25.43 34.10 23.63
N ARG A 603 -26.42 34.91 24.03
CA ARG A 603 -26.77 36.18 23.35
C ARG A 603 -25.57 37.13 23.28
N GLU A 604 -25.21 37.57 22.07
CA GLU A 604 -24.35 38.74 21.88
C GLU A 604 -25.16 40.02 22.17
N PRO A 605 -24.62 40.99 22.93
CA PRO A 605 -25.38 42.11 23.49
C PRO A 605 -25.73 43.25 22.49
N GLN A 606 -25.86 43.00 21.18
CA GLN A 606 -26.09 44.07 20.20
C GLN A 606 -27.09 43.69 19.10
N LEU A 607 -28.38 43.90 19.34
CA LEU A 607 -29.39 44.49 18.43
C LEU A 607 -30.78 44.42 19.10
N PRO A 608 -31.55 45.53 19.12
CA PRO A 608 -32.84 45.58 19.80
C PRO A 608 -34.01 45.15 18.89
N GLU A 609 -34.98 44.49 19.53
CA GLU A 609 -36.38 44.27 19.16
C GLU A 609 -36.73 43.19 18.11
N MET A 610 -37.54 42.24 18.60
CA MET A 610 -38.12 41.03 17.99
C MET A 610 -37.17 39.84 17.78
N GLU A 611 -37.24 38.86 18.70
CA GLU A 611 -37.48 37.43 18.40
C GLU A 611 -37.62 36.62 19.70
N GLU A 612 -38.48 35.60 19.66
CA GLU A 612 -38.78 34.67 20.76
C GLU A 612 -37.49 34.12 21.42
N PRO A 613 -37.49 33.86 22.75
CA PRO A 613 -36.32 33.30 23.41
C PRO A 613 -35.97 31.93 22.79
N LEU A 614 -34.72 31.74 22.35
CA LEU A 614 -34.26 30.43 21.91
C LEU A 614 -34.33 29.44 23.09
N VAL A 615 -35.14 28.39 22.94
CA VAL A 615 -35.37 27.36 23.97
C VAL A 615 -34.48 26.15 23.69
N PRO A 616 -33.88 25.50 24.72
CA PRO A 616 -33.15 24.26 24.53
C PRO A 616 -34.04 23.13 23.98
N VAL A 617 -33.47 22.33 23.06
CA VAL A 617 -34.18 21.22 22.40
C VAL A 617 -33.57 19.90 22.83
N SER A 618 -34.41 18.99 23.33
CA SER A 618 -34.02 17.67 23.81
C SER A 618 -34.23 16.60 22.74
N VAL A 619 -33.24 15.74 22.54
CA VAL A 619 -33.30 14.59 21.63
C VAL A 619 -33.84 13.37 22.37
N LEU A 620 -34.95 12.80 21.89
CA LEU A 620 -35.57 11.59 22.46
C LEU A 620 -35.08 10.31 21.79
N CYS A 621 -35.00 10.30 20.46
CA CYS A 621 -34.60 9.12 19.70
C CYS A 621 -33.84 9.53 18.43
N ARG A 622 -32.92 8.69 17.98
CA ARG A 622 -32.13 8.89 16.76
C ARG A 622 -32.22 7.64 15.89
N PHE A 623 -32.58 7.81 14.63
CA PHE A 623 -32.41 6.79 13.61
C PHE A 623 -31.18 7.15 12.78
N PRO A 624 -30.06 6.44 12.96
CA PRO A 624 -28.78 6.82 12.36
C PRO A 624 -28.84 6.74 10.83
N PHE A 625 -27.95 7.49 10.17
CA PHE A 625 -27.84 7.51 8.72
C PHE A 625 -27.68 6.10 8.14
N SER A 626 -28.43 5.75 7.10
CA SER A 626 -28.20 4.50 6.38
C SER A 626 -27.76 4.82 4.95
N SER A 627 -26.64 4.26 4.49
CA SER A 627 -26.16 4.47 3.11
C SER A 627 -27.11 3.87 2.07
N ALA A 628 -27.76 2.75 2.39
CA ALA A 628 -28.77 2.14 1.53
C ALA A 628 -30.05 2.99 1.44
N LEU A 629 -30.44 3.65 2.54
CA LEU A 629 -31.64 4.50 2.61
C LEU A 629 -31.37 5.98 2.29
N GLN A 630 -30.09 6.38 2.30
CA GLN A 630 -29.55 7.72 2.07
C GLN A 630 -30.13 8.84 2.94
N ARG A 631 -30.52 8.52 4.18
CA ARG A 631 -31.15 9.47 5.12
C ARG A 631 -30.93 9.09 6.59
N MET A 632 -31.16 10.05 7.48
CA MET A 632 -31.23 9.89 8.93
C MET A 632 -32.37 10.70 9.53
N ASP A 633 -32.82 10.29 10.72
CA ASP A 633 -34.00 10.83 11.37
C ASP A 633 -33.73 11.04 12.86
N VAL A 634 -34.35 12.06 13.45
CA VAL A 634 -34.25 12.36 14.89
C VAL A 634 -35.61 12.78 15.40
N VAL A 635 -35.97 12.32 16.59
CA VAL A 635 -37.18 12.73 17.31
C VAL A 635 -36.78 13.63 18.46
N VAL A 636 -37.39 14.81 18.55
CA VAL A 636 -37.05 15.85 19.52
C VAL A 636 -38.27 16.39 20.25
N THR A 637 -38.04 16.98 21.42
CA THR A 637 -39.03 17.69 22.23
C THR A 637 -38.38 18.88 22.91
N TRP A 638 -39.16 19.87 23.34
CA TRP A 638 -38.69 21.00 24.15
C TRP A 638 -39.73 21.29 25.25
N PRO A 639 -39.40 22.05 26.32
CA PRO A 639 -40.26 22.20 27.49
C PRO A 639 -41.70 22.66 27.21
N GLU A 640 -41.90 23.45 26.15
CA GLU A 640 -43.21 24.01 25.76
C GLU A 640 -43.93 23.19 24.67
N ALA A 641 -43.33 22.09 24.20
CA ALA A 641 -43.91 21.26 23.13
C ALA A 641 -45.04 20.38 23.66
N THR A 642 -46.24 20.48 23.07
CA THR A 642 -47.36 19.56 23.36
C THR A 642 -47.17 18.18 22.71
N GLN A 643 -46.45 18.13 21.59
CA GLN A 643 -46.12 16.92 20.84
C GLN A 643 -44.64 16.95 20.42
N PRO A 644 -43.92 15.82 20.45
CA PRO A 644 -42.58 15.75 19.90
C PRO A 644 -42.60 15.88 18.38
N GLU A 645 -41.50 16.35 17.80
CA GLU A 645 -41.34 16.50 16.36
C GLU A 645 -40.27 15.54 15.83
N ALA A 646 -40.49 15.00 14.64
CA ALA A 646 -39.51 14.25 13.88
C ALA A 646 -38.86 15.11 12.80
N TYR A 647 -37.55 15.02 12.67
CA TYR A 647 -36.76 15.68 11.64
C TYR A 647 -35.94 14.67 10.87
N VAL A 648 -35.98 14.78 9.54
CA VAL A 648 -35.28 13.91 8.59
C VAL A 648 -34.32 14.75 7.77
N LYS A 649 -33.11 14.23 7.56
CA LYS A 649 -32.18 14.77 6.56
C LYS A 649 -31.64 13.67 5.67
N GLY A 650 -31.41 13.97 4.40
CA GLY A 650 -30.91 12.97 3.45
C GLY A 650 -30.74 13.49 2.03
N SER A 651 -30.56 12.57 1.09
CA SER A 651 -30.52 12.88 -0.34
C SER A 651 -31.83 13.56 -0.76
N PRO A 652 -31.77 14.67 -1.50
CA PRO A 652 -32.95 15.45 -1.84
C PRO A 652 -34.07 14.67 -2.51
N GLU A 653 -33.77 13.77 -3.45
CA GLU A 653 -34.81 13.02 -4.18
C GLU A 653 -35.54 12.03 -3.26
N LEU A 654 -34.80 11.32 -2.40
CA LEU A 654 -35.41 10.37 -1.45
C LEU A 654 -36.20 11.10 -0.36
N VAL A 655 -35.68 12.19 0.21
CA VAL A 655 -36.43 12.95 1.21
C VAL A 655 -37.71 13.54 0.61
N ALA A 656 -37.64 14.08 -0.61
CA ALA A 656 -38.83 14.56 -1.31
C ALA A 656 -39.87 13.46 -1.55
N SER A 657 -39.43 12.21 -1.84
CA SER A 657 -40.34 11.07 -2.01
C SER A 657 -41.07 10.64 -0.72
N LEU A 658 -40.55 11.02 0.45
CA LEU A 658 -41.15 10.77 1.76
C LEU A 658 -42.03 11.94 2.24
N CYS A 659 -41.96 13.08 1.56
CA CYS A 659 -42.75 14.26 1.88
C CYS A 659 -44.14 14.20 1.26
N SER A 660 -45.11 14.88 1.85
CA SER A 660 -46.43 15.07 1.24
C SER A 660 -46.28 15.85 -0.08
N PRO A 661 -46.98 15.46 -1.17
CA PRO A 661 -46.87 16.14 -2.47
C PRO A 661 -47.19 17.63 -2.39
N GLU A 662 -48.04 18.03 -1.44
CA GLU A 662 -48.43 19.42 -1.20
C GLU A 662 -47.32 20.27 -0.58
N SER A 663 -46.32 19.65 0.06
CA SER A 663 -45.18 20.35 0.65
C SER A 663 -43.99 20.50 -0.30
N VAL A 664 -43.96 19.77 -1.42
CA VAL A 664 -42.84 19.79 -2.37
C VAL A 664 -43.14 20.78 -3.49
N PRO A 665 -42.30 21.80 -3.72
CA PRO A 665 -42.48 22.75 -4.81
C PRO A 665 -42.41 22.11 -6.19
N SER A 666 -43.17 22.65 -7.14
CA SER A 666 -43.11 22.20 -8.55
C SER A 666 -41.74 22.45 -9.21
N ASP A 667 -40.98 23.44 -8.75
CA ASP A 667 -39.64 23.79 -9.22
C ASP A 667 -38.50 23.05 -8.47
N PHE A 668 -38.83 22.13 -7.56
CA PHE A 668 -37.86 21.39 -6.74
C PHE A 668 -36.73 20.76 -7.56
N ALA A 669 -37.08 20.02 -8.61
CA ALA A 669 -36.10 19.36 -9.47
C ALA A 669 -35.18 20.36 -10.18
N GLN A 670 -35.72 21.52 -10.61
CA GLN A 670 -34.96 22.56 -11.29
C GLN A 670 -33.99 23.27 -10.33
N VAL A 671 -34.44 23.62 -9.12
CA VAL A 671 -33.58 24.24 -8.09
C VAL A 671 -32.48 23.27 -7.66
N LEU A 672 -32.81 22.01 -7.39
CA LEU A 672 -31.83 20.98 -7.08
C LEU A 672 -30.80 20.81 -8.20
N GLN A 673 -31.26 20.77 -9.46
CA GLN A 673 -30.39 20.68 -10.62
C GLN A 673 -29.46 21.89 -10.74
N SER A 674 -29.93 23.11 -10.43
CA SER A 674 -29.10 24.31 -10.50
C SER A 674 -27.89 24.27 -9.54
N TYR A 675 -28.09 23.81 -8.30
CA TYR A 675 -27.00 23.68 -7.32
C TYR A 675 -26.10 22.48 -7.60
N THR A 676 -26.68 21.34 -7.97
CA THR A 676 -25.89 20.13 -8.25
C THR A 676 -25.08 20.25 -9.55
N ALA A 677 -25.60 20.94 -10.57
CA ALA A 677 -24.86 21.26 -11.80
C ALA A 677 -23.73 22.27 -11.56
N ALA A 678 -23.86 23.14 -10.54
CA ALA A 678 -22.77 24.00 -10.08
C ALA A 678 -21.75 23.28 -9.18
N GLY A 679 -21.93 21.98 -8.92
CA GLY A 679 -21.00 21.15 -8.15
C GLY A 679 -21.19 21.19 -6.63
N TYR A 680 -22.26 21.82 -6.15
CA TYR A 680 -22.59 21.83 -4.73
C TYR A 680 -23.17 20.48 -4.28
N ARG A 681 -22.88 20.11 -3.03
CA ARG A 681 -23.52 19.00 -2.34
C ARG A 681 -24.77 19.54 -1.65
N VAL A 682 -25.92 18.98 -1.98
CA VAL A 682 -27.22 19.43 -1.46
C VAL A 682 -27.81 18.33 -0.60
N VAL A 683 -28.32 18.70 0.57
CA VAL A 683 -29.02 17.82 1.52
C VAL A 683 -30.41 18.41 1.78
N ALA A 684 -31.46 17.62 1.66
CA ALA A 684 -32.81 18.08 1.99
C ALA A 684 -33.12 17.81 3.46
N LEU A 685 -33.90 18.72 4.05
CA LEU A 685 -34.40 18.65 5.42
C LEU A 685 -35.92 18.64 5.37
N ALA A 686 -36.53 17.73 6.14
CA ALA A 686 -37.96 17.59 6.28
C ALA A 686 -38.34 17.34 7.74
N GLY A 687 -39.60 17.60 8.12
CA GLY A 687 -40.07 17.29 9.46
C GLY A 687 -41.57 17.17 9.59
N LYS A 688 -42.03 16.63 10.72
CA LYS A 688 -43.44 16.55 11.10
C LYS A 688 -43.63 16.46 12.61
N PRO A 689 -44.77 16.91 13.17
CA PRO A 689 -45.16 16.57 14.54
C PRO A 689 -45.57 15.09 14.65
N LEU A 690 -45.31 14.47 15.80
CA LEU A 690 -45.68 13.09 16.12
C LEU A 690 -46.76 13.05 17.22
N PRO A 691 -47.86 12.30 17.04
CA PRO A 691 -48.95 12.21 18.00
C PRO A 691 -48.64 11.22 19.14
N ILE A 692 -47.50 11.39 19.81
CA ILE A 692 -47.07 10.56 20.94
C ILE A 692 -46.80 11.39 22.19
N VAL A 693 -46.85 10.74 23.35
CA VAL A 693 -46.44 11.36 24.62
C VAL A 693 -44.93 11.67 24.55
N PRO A 694 -44.47 12.84 25.02
CA PRO A 694 -43.05 13.22 24.99
C PRO A 694 -42.23 12.47 26.06
N THR A 695 -42.18 11.14 25.97
CA THR A 695 -41.39 10.25 26.84
C THR A 695 -40.40 9.43 26.00
N LEU A 696 -39.25 9.10 26.60
CA LEU A 696 -38.19 8.31 25.96
C LEU A 696 -38.68 6.92 25.54
N GLU A 697 -39.41 6.24 26.42
CA GLU A 697 -39.93 4.88 26.20
C GLU A 697 -40.87 4.82 25.00
N ALA A 698 -41.76 5.81 24.85
CA ALA A 698 -42.66 5.90 23.70
C ALA A 698 -41.87 6.17 22.40
N ALA A 699 -40.84 7.00 22.45
CA ALA A 699 -40.00 7.29 21.29
C ALA A 699 -39.12 6.10 20.86
N GLN A 700 -38.72 5.21 21.78
CA GLN A 700 -37.94 4.01 21.48
C GLN A 700 -38.76 2.90 20.80
N GLN A 701 -40.08 2.87 21.02
CA GLN A 701 -40.98 1.91 20.36
C GLN A 701 -41.33 2.31 18.92
N LEU A 702 -40.97 3.53 18.49
CA LEU A 702 -41.20 3.98 17.12
C LEU A 702 -40.36 3.16 16.14
N THR A 703 -40.99 2.73 15.06
CA THR A 703 -40.27 2.17 13.92
C THR A 703 -39.88 3.29 12.97
N ARG A 704 -38.76 3.12 12.27
CA ARG A 704 -38.32 4.09 11.25
C ARG A 704 -39.42 4.37 10.21
N ALA A 705 -40.16 3.34 9.80
CA ALA A 705 -41.23 3.46 8.82
C ALA A 705 -42.37 4.39 9.24
N THR A 706 -42.71 4.46 10.53
CA THR A 706 -43.77 5.37 11.02
C THR A 706 -43.30 6.82 11.07
N VAL A 707 -42.02 7.04 11.34
CA VAL A 707 -41.39 8.37 11.36
C VAL A 707 -41.27 8.94 9.94
N GLU A 708 -40.94 8.11 8.96
CA GLU A 708 -40.61 8.51 7.58
C GLU A 708 -41.82 8.67 6.64
N GLN A 709 -43.05 8.74 7.14
CA GLN A 709 -44.26 8.92 6.32
C GLN A 709 -44.81 10.35 6.42
N GLU A 710 -45.37 10.88 5.32
CA GLU A 710 -46.10 12.16 5.28
C GLU A 710 -45.33 13.35 5.88
N LEU A 711 -44.05 13.48 5.53
CA LEU A 711 -43.20 14.58 6.03
C LEU A 711 -43.53 15.90 5.33
N SER A 712 -43.22 17.03 5.97
CA SER A 712 -43.23 18.34 5.31
C SER A 712 -41.81 18.76 4.95
N LEU A 713 -41.57 19.12 3.68
CA LEU A 713 -40.26 19.63 3.25
C LEU A 713 -39.98 20.99 3.91
N LEU A 714 -38.79 21.17 4.48
CA LEU A 714 -38.41 22.40 5.21
C LEU A 714 -37.43 23.28 4.43
N GLY A 715 -36.53 22.68 3.66
CA GLY A 715 -35.52 23.40 2.90
C GLY A 715 -34.35 22.52 2.45
N LEU A 716 -33.35 23.17 1.86
CA LEU A 716 -32.12 22.54 1.35
C LEU A 716 -30.90 23.13 2.05
N LEU A 717 -30.00 22.29 2.55
CA LEU A 717 -28.66 22.65 2.98
C LEU A 717 -27.71 22.51 1.80
N VAL A 718 -26.98 23.59 1.46
CA VAL A 718 -26.05 23.64 0.33
C VAL A 718 -24.62 23.73 0.86
N MET A 719 -23.79 22.79 0.44
CA MET A 719 -22.39 22.67 0.87
C MET A 719 -21.47 22.62 -0.35
N ARG A 720 -20.21 23.06 -0.19
CA ARG A 720 -19.19 23.04 -1.26
C ARG A 720 -17.99 22.19 -0.87
N ASN A 721 -17.44 21.47 -1.85
CA ASN A 721 -16.16 20.78 -1.77
C ASN A 721 -15.11 21.61 -2.49
N LEU A 722 -14.14 22.15 -1.75
CA LEU A 722 -13.07 22.96 -2.32
C LEU A 722 -11.95 22.07 -2.85
N LEU A 723 -11.43 22.39 -4.04
CA LEU A 723 -10.24 21.76 -4.60
C LEU A 723 -9.01 22.18 -3.79
N LYS A 724 -8.09 21.24 -3.52
CA LYS A 724 -6.77 21.61 -2.99
C LYS A 724 -6.04 22.51 -4.00
N PRO A 725 -5.33 23.56 -3.55
CA PRO A 725 -4.68 24.50 -4.46
C PRO A 725 -3.63 23.84 -5.36
N GLN A 726 -3.03 22.72 -4.92
CA GLN A 726 -2.04 21.95 -5.68
C GLN A 726 -2.68 21.00 -6.71
N THR A 727 -3.99 20.75 -6.65
CA THR A 727 -4.64 19.73 -7.49
C THR A 727 -4.57 20.07 -8.98
N THR A 728 -5.04 21.26 -9.37
CA THR A 728 -5.05 21.71 -10.77
C THR A 728 -3.66 21.71 -11.44
N PRO A 729 -2.59 22.29 -10.84
CA PRO A 729 -1.28 22.28 -11.48
C PRO A 729 -0.70 20.86 -11.65
N VAL A 730 -0.94 19.95 -10.71
CA VAL A 730 -0.47 18.55 -10.81
C VAL A 730 -1.20 17.79 -11.91
N ILE A 731 -2.54 17.89 -11.99
CA ILE A 731 -3.32 17.25 -13.06
C ILE A 731 -2.88 17.76 -14.44
N GLN A 732 -2.67 19.07 -14.59
CA GLN A 732 -2.16 19.64 -15.83
C GLN A 732 -0.76 19.12 -16.17
N ALA A 733 0.14 18.99 -15.19
CA ALA A 733 1.48 18.42 -15.41
C ALA A 733 1.43 16.96 -15.88
N LEU A 734 0.54 16.14 -15.30
CA LEU A 734 0.33 14.76 -15.74
C LEU A 734 -0.21 14.69 -17.17
N ARG A 735 -1.24 15.51 -17.48
CA ARG A 735 -1.83 15.60 -18.83
C ARG A 735 -0.80 16.01 -19.90
N ARG A 736 0.05 17.01 -19.60
CA ARG A 736 1.13 17.45 -20.51
C ARG A 736 2.16 16.36 -20.82
N THR A 737 2.19 15.29 -20.02
CA THR A 737 3.15 14.17 -20.17
C THR A 737 2.51 12.88 -20.66
N ASP A 738 1.28 12.96 -21.20
CA ASP A 738 0.45 11.83 -21.64
C ASP A 738 0.21 10.77 -20.56
N ILE A 739 0.18 11.16 -19.29
CA ILE A 739 -0.26 10.29 -18.20
C ILE A 739 -1.75 10.52 -18.01
N ARG A 740 -2.54 9.48 -18.25
CA ARG A 740 -3.99 9.56 -18.14
C ARG A 740 -4.42 9.67 -16.68
N THR A 741 -5.25 10.66 -16.39
CA THR A 741 -5.83 10.86 -15.06
C THR A 741 -7.26 10.35 -15.06
N VAL A 742 -7.62 9.49 -14.12
CA VAL A 742 -8.97 8.95 -13.94
C VAL A 742 -9.45 9.26 -12.53
N MET A 743 -10.63 9.82 -12.39
CA MET A 743 -11.28 10.03 -11.09
C MET A 743 -12.14 8.82 -10.75
N VAL A 744 -11.98 8.29 -9.53
CA VAL A 744 -12.76 7.17 -9.02
C VAL A 744 -13.28 7.55 -7.63
N THR A 745 -14.59 7.74 -7.48
CA THR A 745 -15.17 8.27 -6.23
C THR A 745 -16.49 7.61 -5.86
N GLY A 746 -16.83 7.64 -4.57
CA GLY A 746 -18.15 7.28 -4.05
C GLY A 746 -19.19 8.40 -4.17
N ASP A 747 -18.79 9.61 -4.54
CA ASP A 747 -19.68 10.77 -4.64
C ASP A 747 -20.66 10.70 -5.82
N ASN A 748 -21.62 11.63 -5.85
CA ASN A 748 -22.56 11.74 -6.95
C ASN A 748 -21.85 12.08 -8.27
N LEU A 749 -22.39 11.55 -9.37
CA LEU A 749 -21.82 11.69 -10.72
C LEU A 749 -21.67 13.16 -11.12
N GLN A 750 -22.68 14.01 -10.89
CA GLN A 750 -22.64 15.41 -11.29
C GLN A 750 -21.56 16.21 -10.55
N THR A 751 -21.40 15.96 -9.24
CA THR A 751 -20.34 16.56 -8.44
C THR A 751 -18.97 16.10 -8.95
N ALA A 752 -18.80 14.81 -9.22
CA ALA A 752 -17.55 14.27 -9.76
C ALA A 752 -17.20 14.88 -11.13
N ILE A 753 -18.19 15.06 -12.01
CA ILE A 753 -18.04 15.73 -13.31
C ILE A 753 -17.58 17.18 -13.12
N THR A 754 -18.22 17.93 -12.22
CA THR A 754 -17.88 19.33 -11.96
C THR A 754 -16.46 19.46 -11.40
N VAL A 755 -16.07 18.58 -10.47
CA VAL A 755 -14.70 18.53 -9.92
C VAL A 755 -13.69 18.17 -11.02
N ALA A 756 -14.01 17.20 -11.89
CA ALA A 756 -13.15 16.79 -12.99
C ALA A 756 -12.93 17.90 -14.03
N GLN A 757 -13.96 18.71 -14.29
CA GLN A 757 -13.85 19.92 -15.12
C GLN A 757 -13.06 21.02 -14.38
N GLY A 758 -13.33 21.25 -13.10
CA GLY A 758 -12.68 22.28 -12.28
C GLY A 758 -11.17 22.07 -12.08
N CYS A 759 -10.71 20.83 -11.93
CA CYS A 759 -9.28 20.52 -11.85
C CYS A 759 -8.60 20.34 -13.22
N GLY A 760 -9.36 20.38 -14.31
CA GLY A 760 -8.86 20.19 -15.67
C GLY A 760 -8.53 18.75 -16.05
N MET A 761 -9.09 17.74 -15.37
CA MET A 761 -9.08 16.35 -15.87
C MET A 761 -9.87 16.22 -17.18
N VAL A 762 -10.96 16.98 -17.29
CA VAL A 762 -11.73 17.19 -18.52
C VAL A 762 -11.60 18.67 -18.88
N GLY A 763 -11.08 18.96 -20.07
CA GLY A 763 -10.88 20.31 -20.56
C GLY A 763 -12.20 20.96 -20.99
N PRO A 764 -12.28 22.29 -21.02
CA PRO A 764 -13.52 23.02 -21.32
C PRO A 764 -14.05 22.79 -22.75
N GLN A 765 -13.20 22.41 -23.70
CA GLN A 765 -13.58 22.10 -25.09
C GLN A 765 -13.70 20.60 -25.36
N GLU A 766 -13.43 19.74 -24.37
CA GLU A 766 -13.51 18.29 -24.53
C GLU A 766 -14.94 17.82 -24.31
N ARG A 767 -15.41 16.87 -25.13
CA ARG A 767 -16.78 16.36 -25.03
C ARG A 767 -16.85 15.34 -23.90
N LEU A 768 -17.77 15.53 -22.97
CA LEU A 768 -18.05 14.56 -21.90
C LEU A 768 -19.40 13.92 -22.14
N VAL A 769 -19.43 12.58 -22.14
CA VAL A 769 -20.65 11.78 -22.33
C VAL A 769 -20.87 10.92 -21.11
N VAL A 770 -22.05 11.01 -20.52
CA VAL A 770 -22.50 10.14 -19.43
C VAL A 770 -23.01 8.84 -20.04
N VAL A 771 -22.46 7.71 -19.60
CA VAL A 771 -22.97 6.39 -19.97
C VAL A 771 -23.97 5.96 -18.91
N HIS A 772 -25.18 5.64 -19.33
CA HIS A 772 -26.20 5.05 -18.49
C HIS A 772 -26.49 3.63 -18.96
N ALA A 773 -26.60 2.69 -18.02
CA ALA A 773 -26.95 1.31 -18.33
C ALA A 773 -28.01 0.86 -17.34
N THR A 774 -29.08 0.28 -17.88
CA THR A 774 -30.22 -0.22 -17.11
C THR A 774 -30.08 -1.72 -16.90
N HIS A 775 -30.56 -2.21 -15.75
CA HIS A 775 -30.65 -3.64 -15.52
C HIS A 775 -31.76 -4.25 -16.39
N PRO A 776 -31.63 -5.52 -16.81
CA PRO A 776 -32.72 -6.20 -17.50
C PRO A 776 -33.88 -6.43 -16.53
N GLU A 777 -35.03 -5.78 -16.79
CA GLU A 777 -36.31 -6.05 -16.12
C GLU A 777 -37.11 -7.10 -16.91
N GLN A 778 -38.07 -7.77 -16.26
CA GLN A 778 -38.81 -8.92 -16.85
C GLN A 778 -39.35 -8.60 -18.26
N GLY A 779 -38.69 -9.14 -19.28
CA GLY A 779 -39.06 -9.00 -20.70
C GLY A 779 -38.22 -8.01 -21.53
N GLN A 780 -37.36 -7.18 -20.92
CA GLN A 780 -36.47 -6.26 -21.65
C GLN A 780 -34.98 -6.62 -21.45
N PRO A 781 -34.17 -6.69 -22.53
CA PRO A 781 -32.72 -6.87 -22.40
C PRO A 781 -32.07 -5.63 -21.77
N ALA A 782 -30.90 -5.81 -21.15
CA ALA A 782 -30.13 -4.68 -20.62
C ALA A 782 -29.91 -3.63 -21.73
N SER A 783 -30.18 -2.36 -21.46
CA SER A 783 -29.98 -1.27 -22.43
C SER A 783 -28.82 -0.37 -22.01
N LEU A 784 -28.24 0.31 -23.00
CA LEU A 784 -27.12 1.22 -22.82
C LEU A 784 -27.39 2.53 -23.57
N GLU A 785 -27.34 3.64 -22.85
CA GLU A 785 -27.61 4.98 -23.36
C GLU A 785 -26.41 5.90 -23.14
N PHE A 786 -26.17 6.78 -24.11
CA PHE A 786 -25.08 7.76 -24.09
C PHE A 786 -25.67 9.16 -24.08
N LEU A 787 -25.53 9.87 -22.97
CA LEU A 787 -26.11 11.20 -22.75
C LEU A 787 -25.00 12.26 -22.80
N PRO A 788 -24.97 13.17 -23.78
CA PRO A 788 -23.99 14.25 -23.81
C PRO A 788 -24.25 15.25 -22.66
N VAL A 789 -23.18 15.69 -21.99
CA VAL A 789 -23.26 16.77 -21.00
C VAL A 789 -23.23 18.10 -21.75
N GLU A 790 -24.35 18.83 -21.79
CA GLU A 790 -24.40 20.16 -22.39
C GLU A 790 -23.47 21.12 -21.64
N SER A 791 -22.52 21.72 -22.37
CA SER A 791 -21.57 22.68 -21.79
C SER A 791 -22.23 24.06 -21.70
N SER A 792 -22.33 24.63 -20.49
CA SER A 792 -23.00 25.93 -20.22
C SER A 792 -22.47 27.13 -21.00
N ALA A 793 -21.41 26.98 -21.81
CA ALA A 793 -20.85 28.06 -22.64
C ALA A 793 -21.64 28.36 -23.93
N ALA A 794 -22.71 27.62 -24.24
CA ALA A 794 -23.48 27.78 -25.48
C ALA A 794 -24.97 28.08 -25.22
N MET A 795 -25.30 29.05 -24.37
CA MET A 795 -26.65 29.64 -24.33
C MET A 795 -26.61 31.02 -25.00
N ASN A 796 -26.67 31.03 -26.32
CA ASN A 796 -27.17 32.12 -27.16
C ASN A 796 -27.43 31.56 -28.57
N GLY A 797 -28.55 30.86 -28.72
CA GLY A 797 -28.96 30.26 -29.98
C GLY A 797 -30.24 29.46 -29.82
N THR A 798 -31.30 29.95 -30.47
CA THR A 798 -32.66 29.41 -30.56
C THR A 798 -32.75 27.89 -30.62
N LYS A 799 -33.52 27.29 -29.69
CA LYS A 799 -33.87 25.86 -29.69
C LYS A 799 -34.90 25.55 -30.77
N SER A 800 -34.57 24.62 -31.67
CA SER A 800 -35.53 23.86 -32.49
C SER A 800 -35.50 22.40 -32.03
N PRO A 801 -36.64 21.72 -31.87
CA PRO A 801 -36.69 20.34 -31.42
C PRO A 801 -36.34 19.41 -32.58
N VAL A 802 -35.19 18.75 -32.53
CA VAL A 802 -34.86 17.66 -33.48
C VAL A 802 -35.02 16.32 -32.76
N GLN A 803 -35.83 15.48 -33.39
CA GLN A 803 -36.25 14.14 -32.98
C GLN A 803 -35.09 13.24 -32.55
N ALA A 804 -35.36 12.45 -31.51
CA ALA A 804 -34.56 11.31 -31.06
C ALA A 804 -34.48 10.23 -32.15
N ALA A 805 -33.52 10.36 -33.06
CA ALA A 805 -33.08 9.26 -33.89
C ALA A 805 -32.00 8.48 -33.13
N SER A 806 -32.17 7.16 -33.07
CA SER A 806 -31.19 6.19 -32.58
C SER A 806 -29.88 6.32 -33.37
N TYR A 807 -28.91 7.08 -32.85
CA TYR A 807 -27.58 7.12 -33.41
C TYR A 807 -26.73 5.99 -32.82
N THR A 808 -26.52 4.95 -33.61
CA THR A 808 -25.33 4.10 -33.52
C THR A 808 -24.10 4.96 -33.85
N MET A 809 -23.60 5.73 -32.88
CA MET A 809 -22.33 6.42 -33.03
C MET A 809 -21.18 5.44 -32.79
N GLU A 810 -20.40 5.15 -33.83
CA GLU A 810 -19.00 4.84 -33.61
C GLU A 810 -18.32 6.10 -33.01
N PRO A 811 -17.68 6.00 -31.83
CA PRO A 811 -17.04 7.14 -31.22
C PRO A 811 -15.84 7.59 -32.07
N GLN A 812 -15.91 8.79 -32.64
CA GLN A 812 -14.74 9.43 -33.26
C GLN A 812 -13.62 9.63 -32.22
N PRO A 813 -12.34 9.41 -32.56
CA PRO A 813 -11.37 8.98 -31.55
C PRO A 813 -10.66 10.07 -30.73
N GLN A 814 -10.92 11.37 -30.91
CA GLN A 814 -9.93 12.39 -30.51
C GLN A 814 -10.25 13.34 -29.35
N SER A 815 -11.45 13.36 -28.75
CA SER A 815 -11.68 14.22 -27.56
C SER A 815 -12.97 13.92 -26.79
N SER A 816 -13.37 12.64 -26.68
CA SER A 816 -14.55 12.24 -25.91
C SER A 816 -14.16 11.51 -24.63
N HIS A 817 -14.55 12.08 -23.49
CA HIS A 817 -14.44 11.48 -22.16
C HIS A 817 -15.76 10.81 -21.79
N LEU A 818 -15.68 9.68 -21.09
CA LEU A 818 -16.86 8.99 -20.55
C LEU A 818 -16.95 9.16 -19.03
N ALA A 819 -18.17 9.39 -18.54
CA ALA A 819 -18.50 9.42 -17.12
C ALA A 819 -19.52 8.30 -16.81
N LEU A 820 -19.24 7.48 -15.80
CA LEU A 820 -20.05 6.31 -15.46
C LEU A 820 -20.35 6.26 -13.97
N SER A 821 -21.52 5.71 -13.62
CA SER A 821 -21.86 5.37 -12.25
C SER A 821 -21.44 3.93 -11.89
N GLY A 822 -21.30 3.63 -10.60
CA GLY A 822 -20.97 2.29 -10.12
C GLY A 822 -21.99 1.22 -10.51
N SER A 823 -23.29 1.55 -10.58
CA SER A 823 -24.32 0.62 -11.06
C SER A 823 -24.15 0.33 -12.56
N THR A 824 -23.92 1.36 -13.37
CA THR A 824 -23.61 1.24 -14.80
C THR A 824 -22.37 0.38 -15.04
N PHE A 825 -21.30 0.58 -14.27
CA PHE A 825 -20.08 -0.21 -14.35
C PHE A 825 -20.34 -1.70 -14.07
N GLY A 826 -21.15 -2.00 -13.04
CA GLY A 826 -21.55 -3.37 -12.71
C GLY A 826 -22.34 -4.05 -13.84
N VAL A 827 -23.30 -3.36 -14.44
CA VAL A 827 -24.08 -3.85 -15.58
C VAL A 827 -23.17 -4.09 -16.80
N LEU A 828 -22.30 -3.14 -17.13
CA LEU A 828 -21.35 -3.24 -18.24
C LEU A 828 -20.44 -4.46 -18.10
N ARG A 829 -19.91 -4.70 -16.90
CA ARG A 829 -19.03 -5.83 -16.63
C ARG A 829 -19.74 -7.17 -16.77
N LYS A 830 -20.99 -7.28 -16.29
CA LYS A 830 -21.76 -8.53 -16.29
C LYS A 830 -22.40 -8.85 -17.63
N TYR A 831 -23.01 -7.88 -18.30
CA TYR A 831 -23.84 -8.09 -19.49
C TYR A 831 -23.15 -7.65 -20.80
N PHE A 832 -22.17 -6.75 -20.73
CA PHE A 832 -21.46 -6.21 -21.91
C PHE A 832 -19.93 -6.34 -21.82
N PRO A 833 -19.37 -7.55 -21.54
CA PRO A 833 -17.93 -7.72 -21.31
C PRO A 833 -17.06 -7.36 -22.54
N LYS A 834 -17.62 -7.45 -23.76
CA LYS A 834 -16.93 -7.05 -25.00
C LYS A 834 -16.80 -5.53 -25.17
N LEU A 835 -17.74 -4.76 -24.61
CA LEU A 835 -17.75 -3.29 -24.70
C LEU A 835 -16.93 -2.65 -23.58
N LEU A 836 -16.81 -3.33 -22.43
CA LEU A 836 -16.10 -2.85 -21.26
C LEU A 836 -14.68 -2.33 -21.57
N PRO A 837 -13.80 -3.05 -22.30
CA PRO A 837 -12.49 -2.52 -22.69
C PRO A 837 -12.53 -1.17 -23.42
N LYS A 838 -13.49 -0.99 -24.35
CA LYS A 838 -13.62 0.25 -25.13
C LYS A 838 -14.03 1.42 -24.24
N VAL A 839 -14.99 1.18 -23.34
CA VAL A 839 -15.45 2.16 -22.36
C VAL A 839 -14.32 2.53 -21.39
N LEU A 840 -13.58 1.54 -20.89
CA LEU A 840 -12.46 1.76 -19.96
C LEU A 840 -11.30 2.54 -20.57
N VAL A 841 -11.09 2.49 -21.89
CA VAL A 841 -10.08 3.32 -22.58
C VAL A 841 -10.47 4.79 -22.62
N GLN A 842 -11.76 5.13 -22.58
CA GLN A 842 -12.27 6.52 -22.64
C GLN A 842 -12.85 7.03 -21.31
N GLY A 843 -13.10 6.16 -20.33
CA GLY A 843 -13.66 6.51 -19.02
C GLY A 843 -12.75 7.40 -18.18
N THR A 844 -13.19 8.62 -17.87
CA THR A 844 -12.41 9.56 -17.04
C THR A 844 -13.01 9.73 -15.66
N VAL A 845 -14.33 9.59 -15.51
CA VAL A 845 -15.02 9.77 -14.23
C VAL A 845 -15.82 8.50 -13.91
N PHE A 846 -15.50 7.88 -12.77
CA PHE A 846 -16.25 6.76 -12.21
C PHE A 846 -16.78 7.20 -10.84
N ALA A 847 -18.09 7.42 -10.73
CA ALA A 847 -18.73 7.96 -9.54
C ALA A 847 -19.68 6.94 -8.90
N ARG A 848 -20.09 7.17 -7.64
CA ARG A 848 -20.87 6.22 -6.84
C ARG A 848 -20.27 4.80 -6.83
N MET A 849 -18.95 4.69 -6.83
CA MET A 849 -18.22 3.41 -6.82
C MET A 849 -18.08 2.89 -5.39
N ALA A 850 -18.49 1.63 -5.17
CA ALA A 850 -18.17 0.92 -3.92
C ALA A 850 -16.66 0.59 -3.84
N PRO A 851 -16.08 0.42 -2.63
CA PRO A 851 -14.66 0.08 -2.44
C PRO A 851 -14.19 -1.14 -3.27
N GLU A 852 -15.03 -2.17 -3.37
CA GLU A 852 -14.75 -3.37 -4.16
C GLU A 852 -14.68 -3.02 -5.64
N GLN A 853 -15.62 -2.20 -6.13
CA GLN A 853 -15.65 -1.74 -7.51
C GLN A 853 -14.43 -0.88 -7.87
N LYS A 854 -13.89 -0.10 -6.93
CA LYS A 854 -12.62 0.63 -7.13
C LYS A 854 -11.48 -0.34 -7.41
N THR A 855 -11.40 -1.41 -6.61
CA THR A 855 -10.40 -2.46 -6.77
C THR A 855 -10.58 -3.19 -8.11
N GLU A 856 -11.82 -3.53 -8.47
CA GLU A 856 -12.13 -4.17 -9.75
C GLU A 856 -11.75 -3.29 -10.94
N LEU A 857 -12.03 -1.99 -10.90
CA LEU A 857 -11.65 -1.05 -11.94
C LEU A 857 -10.14 -1.01 -12.16
N VAL A 858 -9.34 -0.96 -11.09
CA VAL A 858 -7.88 -1.02 -11.18
C VAL A 858 -7.42 -2.32 -11.86
N CYS A 859 -7.98 -3.46 -11.45
CA CYS A 859 -7.68 -4.76 -12.06
C CYS A 859 -8.07 -4.82 -13.55
N GLU A 860 -9.25 -4.32 -13.94
CA GLU A 860 -9.65 -4.30 -15.35
C GLU A 860 -8.75 -3.38 -16.20
N LEU A 861 -8.28 -2.26 -15.64
CA LEU A 861 -7.31 -1.39 -16.31
C LEU A 861 -5.94 -2.06 -16.48
N GLN A 862 -5.48 -2.83 -15.49
CA GLN A 862 -4.26 -3.64 -15.59
C GLN A 862 -4.36 -4.70 -16.69
N LYS A 863 -5.52 -5.38 -16.82
CA LYS A 863 -5.76 -6.35 -17.91
C LYS A 863 -5.63 -5.75 -19.31
N LEU A 864 -5.91 -4.45 -19.46
CA LEU A 864 -5.70 -3.71 -20.71
C LEU A 864 -4.22 -3.34 -20.95
N GLN A 865 -3.29 -3.89 -20.16
CA GLN A 865 -1.85 -3.64 -20.23
C GLN A 865 -1.45 -2.20 -19.88
N TYR A 866 -2.28 -1.48 -19.11
CA TYR A 866 -1.86 -0.24 -18.46
C TYR A 866 -1.03 -0.54 -17.22
N CYS A 867 0.04 0.22 -17.02
CA CYS A 867 0.65 0.32 -15.69
C CYS A 867 -0.13 1.37 -14.90
N VAL A 868 -0.83 0.91 -13.85
CA VAL A 868 -1.86 1.66 -13.14
C VAL A 868 -1.33 2.12 -11.79
N GLY A 869 -1.41 3.43 -11.55
CA GLY A 869 -1.21 4.04 -10.25
C GLY A 869 -2.55 4.32 -9.59
N MET A 870 -2.60 4.27 -8.25
CA MET A 870 -3.75 4.71 -7.47
C MET A 870 -3.25 5.69 -6.40
N CYS A 871 -3.92 6.83 -6.25
CA CYS A 871 -3.67 7.79 -5.18
C CYS A 871 -4.95 8.03 -4.40
N GLY A 872 -4.88 7.86 -3.09
CA GLY A 872 -6.01 7.94 -2.17
C GLY A 872 -5.55 8.23 -0.74
N ASP A 873 -6.43 8.78 0.06
CA ASP A 873 -6.19 9.18 1.46
C ASP A 873 -6.89 8.25 2.46
N GLY A 874 -7.94 7.55 2.03
CA GLY A 874 -8.83 6.80 2.94
C GLY A 874 -8.67 5.27 2.93
N ALA A 875 -9.23 4.66 3.98
CA ALA A 875 -9.43 3.21 4.13
C ALA A 875 -10.18 2.58 2.94
N ASN A 876 -11.14 3.33 2.40
CA ASN A 876 -12.02 2.90 1.32
C ASN A 876 -11.24 2.63 0.02
N ASP A 877 -10.02 3.18 -0.09
CA ASP A 877 -9.13 2.97 -1.23
C ASP A 877 -8.07 1.90 -0.96
N CYS A 878 -7.99 1.34 0.25
CA CYS A 878 -6.94 0.39 0.62
C CYS A 878 -6.86 -0.82 -0.33
N GLY A 879 -8.01 -1.35 -0.75
CA GLY A 879 -8.08 -2.45 -1.73
C GLY A 879 -7.51 -2.05 -3.10
N ALA A 880 -7.89 -0.87 -3.60
CA ALA A 880 -7.44 -0.34 -4.87
C ALA A 880 -5.95 0.08 -4.86
N LEU A 881 -5.49 0.72 -3.77
CA LEU A 881 -4.09 1.09 -3.52
C LEU A 881 -3.20 -0.14 -3.48
N LYS A 882 -3.67 -1.22 -2.87
CA LYS A 882 -2.96 -2.51 -2.82
C LYS A 882 -2.92 -3.19 -4.19
N ALA A 883 -4.02 -3.17 -4.93
CA ALA A 883 -4.14 -3.82 -6.24
C ALA A 883 -3.33 -3.10 -7.32
N ALA A 884 -3.19 -1.78 -7.23
CA ALA A 884 -2.42 -0.99 -8.17
C ALA A 884 -0.93 -1.39 -8.21
N ASP A 885 -0.29 -1.21 -9.36
CA ASP A 885 1.15 -1.44 -9.52
C ASP A 885 1.92 -0.48 -8.59
N VAL A 886 1.43 0.76 -8.53
CA VAL A 886 1.96 1.84 -7.69
C VAL A 886 0.80 2.50 -6.93
N GLY A 887 0.54 2.03 -5.71
CA GLY A 887 -0.37 2.68 -4.78
C GLY A 887 0.34 3.74 -3.93
N ILE A 888 -0.22 4.94 -3.86
CA ILE A 888 0.29 6.07 -3.07
C ILE A 888 -0.79 6.51 -2.09
N SER A 889 -0.57 6.29 -0.79
CA SER A 889 -1.44 6.80 0.26
C SER A 889 -0.99 8.17 0.77
N LEU A 890 -1.94 9.08 0.99
CA LEU A 890 -1.71 10.43 1.54
C LEU A 890 -1.85 10.51 3.08
N SER A 891 -2.12 9.38 3.75
CA SER A 891 -2.28 9.29 5.21
C SER A 891 -1.21 8.42 5.86
N GLN A 892 -0.81 8.69 7.11
CA GLN A 892 0.20 7.92 7.86
C GLN A 892 -0.34 6.76 8.71
N ALA A 893 -1.61 6.44 8.57
CA ALA A 893 -2.29 5.43 9.37
C ALA A 893 -1.75 4.00 9.21
N GLU A 894 -2.01 3.09 10.16
CA GLU A 894 -1.56 1.69 10.02
C GLU A 894 -2.15 1.02 8.77
N ALA A 895 -3.37 1.40 8.37
CA ALA A 895 -4.00 0.97 7.13
C ALA A 895 -3.28 1.42 5.85
N SER A 896 -2.58 2.57 5.89
CA SER A 896 -1.82 3.07 4.75
C SER A 896 -0.50 2.35 4.53
N VAL A 897 -0.02 1.58 5.51
CA VAL A 897 1.17 0.71 5.39
C VAL A 897 1.00 -0.38 4.33
N VAL A 898 -0.25 -0.70 3.98
CA VAL A 898 -0.59 -1.67 2.93
C VAL A 898 -0.28 -1.10 1.54
N SER A 899 -0.27 0.22 1.40
CA SER A 899 0.12 0.87 0.16
C SER A 899 1.66 0.82 -0.03
N PRO A 900 2.16 0.61 -1.26
CA PRO A 900 3.59 0.62 -1.55
C PRO A 900 4.32 1.90 -1.16
N PHE A 901 3.63 3.04 -1.27
CA PHE A 901 4.13 4.37 -1.00
C PHE A 901 3.19 5.10 -0.05
N THR A 902 3.75 5.67 1.01
CA THR A 902 3.02 6.50 1.97
C THR A 902 3.64 7.89 2.00
N SER A 903 2.85 8.93 1.73
CA SER A 903 3.29 10.31 1.84
C SER A 903 2.89 10.90 3.19
N ASN A 904 3.78 11.69 3.80
CA ASN A 904 3.44 12.53 4.94
C ASN A 904 2.75 13.85 4.54
N MET A 905 2.73 14.18 3.25
CA MET A 905 2.07 15.36 2.71
C MET A 905 0.68 14.96 2.24
N ALA A 906 -0.35 15.64 2.74
CA ALA A 906 -1.73 15.47 2.28
C ALA A 906 -1.98 16.18 0.92
N SER A 907 -1.08 15.99 -0.07
CA SER A 907 -1.10 16.64 -1.38
C SER A 907 -0.72 15.66 -2.48
N ILE A 908 -1.38 15.76 -3.64
CA ILE A 908 -1.10 14.91 -4.80
C ILE A 908 0.23 15.23 -5.50
N GLU A 909 0.99 16.23 -5.05
CA GLU A 909 2.34 16.54 -5.55
C GLU A 909 3.31 15.35 -5.40
N CYS A 910 3.06 14.43 -4.47
CA CYS A 910 3.81 13.19 -4.35
C CYS A 910 3.77 12.32 -5.61
N VAL A 911 2.68 12.37 -6.40
CA VAL A 911 2.52 11.55 -7.61
C VAL A 911 3.58 11.87 -8.69
N PRO A 912 3.73 13.13 -9.17
CA PRO A 912 4.79 13.45 -10.12
C PRO A 912 6.20 13.26 -9.53
N MET A 913 6.40 13.41 -8.21
CA MET A 913 7.68 13.11 -7.56
C MET A 913 8.04 11.62 -7.67
N VAL A 914 7.11 10.73 -7.32
CA VAL A 914 7.27 9.27 -7.45
C VAL A 914 7.52 8.86 -8.90
N ILE A 915 6.81 9.45 -9.87
CA ILE A 915 7.01 9.15 -11.29
C ILE A 915 8.41 9.61 -11.75
N ARG A 916 8.83 10.83 -11.39
CA ARG A 916 10.16 11.35 -11.73
C ARG A 916 11.26 10.47 -11.17
N GLU A 917 11.15 10.07 -9.91
CA GLU A 917 12.13 9.17 -9.33
C GLU A 917 12.08 7.76 -9.89
N GLY A 918 10.90 7.22 -10.17
CA GLY A 918 10.78 5.94 -10.83
C GLY A 918 11.42 5.91 -12.21
N ARG A 919 11.30 7.02 -12.99
CA ARG A 919 11.97 7.15 -14.29
C ARG A 919 13.48 7.24 -14.14
N CYS A 920 13.97 8.01 -13.16
CA CYS A 920 15.38 8.13 -12.84
C CYS A 920 15.98 6.78 -12.40
N SER A 921 15.39 6.15 -11.40
CA SER A 921 15.82 4.85 -10.85
C SER A 921 15.84 3.77 -11.93
N LEU A 922 14.82 3.72 -12.78
CA LEU A 922 14.77 2.74 -13.86
C LEU A 922 15.87 2.99 -14.91
N ASP A 923 16.03 4.23 -15.37
CA ASP A 923 17.07 4.57 -16.35
C ASP A 923 18.49 4.33 -15.78
N THR A 924 18.71 4.64 -14.50
CA THR A 924 19.94 4.29 -13.76
C THR A 924 20.16 2.80 -13.69
N SER A 925 19.14 2.01 -13.37
CA SER A 925 19.24 0.54 -13.34
C SER A 925 19.65 -0.02 -14.71
N PHE A 926 19.09 0.53 -15.80
CA PHE A 926 19.48 0.16 -17.17
C PHE A 926 20.92 0.56 -17.51
N SER A 927 21.36 1.76 -17.14
CA SER A 927 22.74 2.20 -17.39
C SER A 927 23.76 1.40 -16.60
N VAL A 928 23.50 1.15 -15.31
CA VAL A 928 24.37 0.33 -14.46
C VAL A 928 24.42 -1.11 -14.97
N PHE A 929 23.29 -1.67 -15.39
CA PHE A 929 23.27 -3.00 -16.03
C PHE A 929 24.13 -3.06 -17.29
N LYS A 930 23.95 -2.09 -18.21
CA LYS A 930 24.76 -2.00 -19.44
C LYS A 930 26.25 -1.87 -19.12
N TYR A 931 26.58 -1.00 -18.18
CA TYR A 931 27.95 -0.81 -17.72
C TYR A 931 28.54 -2.12 -17.21
N MET A 932 27.85 -2.82 -16.31
CA MET A 932 28.33 -4.09 -15.73
C MET A 932 28.51 -5.19 -16.79
N ALA A 933 27.64 -5.25 -17.80
CA ALA A 933 27.77 -6.17 -18.91
C ALA A 933 28.97 -5.83 -19.82
N LEU A 934 29.15 -4.56 -20.17
CA LEU A 934 30.26 -4.11 -21.00
C LEU A 934 31.60 -4.27 -20.28
N TYR A 935 31.60 -3.98 -18.99
CA TYR A 935 32.71 -4.21 -18.08
C TYR A 935 33.17 -5.67 -18.11
N SER A 936 32.26 -6.62 -17.84
CA SER A 936 32.62 -8.04 -17.79
C SER A 936 33.09 -8.56 -19.14
N LEU A 937 32.49 -8.10 -20.24
CA LEU A 937 32.92 -8.43 -21.60
C LEU A 937 34.29 -7.84 -21.94
N THR A 938 34.58 -6.61 -21.51
CA THR A 938 35.89 -5.96 -21.70
C THR A 938 36.99 -6.69 -20.94
N GLN A 939 36.70 -7.11 -19.70
CA GLN A 939 37.62 -7.91 -18.88
C GLN A 939 37.82 -9.31 -19.47
N PHE A 940 36.75 -9.96 -19.94
CA PHE A 940 36.82 -11.24 -20.63
C PHE A 940 37.71 -11.19 -21.88
N ILE A 941 37.57 -10.17 -22.72
CA ILE A 941 38.44 -9.98 -23.90
C ILE A 941 39.90 -9.78 -23.46
N SER A 942 40.13 -8.99 -22.41
CA SER A 942 41.48 -8.74 -21.88
C SER A 942 42.16 -10.04 -21.44
N VAL A 943 41.45 -10.86 -20.65
CA VAL A 943 41.93 -12.18 -20.18
C VAL A 943 42.13 -13.13 -21.36
N LEU A 944 41.22 -13.15 -22.33
CA LEU A 944 41.34 -14.00 -23.53
C LEU A 944 42.60 -13.67 -24.35
N ILE A 945 42.92 -12.38 -24.52
CA ILE A 945 44.16 -11.94 -25.19
C ILE A 945 45.38 -12.43 -24.41
N LEU A 946 45.41 -12.25 -23.08
CA LEU A 946 46.55 -12.66 -22.26
C LEU A 946 46.73 -14.19 -22.21
N TYR A 947 45.64 -14.96 -22.21
CA TYR A 947 45.70 -16.43 -22.29
C TYR A 947 46.30 -16.93 -23.61
N THR A 948 46.19 -16.17 -24.71
CA THR A 948 46.87 -16.56 -25.97
C THR A 948 48.39 -16.60 -25.86
N ILE A 949 48.95 -15.82 -24.93
CA ILE A 949 50.39 -15.74 -24.64
C ILE A 949 50.76 -16.38 -23.29
N ASN A 950 49.87 -17.22 -22.74
CA ASN A 950 50.03 -17.94 -21.46
C ASN A 950 50.22 -17.05 -20.21
N THR A 951 49.82 -15.77 -20.23
CA THR A 951 49.89 -14.88 -19.05
C THR A 951 48.48 -14.47 -18.58
N ASN A 952 48.37 -13.82 -17.41
CA ASN A 952 47.11 -13.25 -16.92
C ASN A 952 47.32 -11.88 -16.26
N LEU A 953 46.22 -11.19 -15.93
CA LEU A 953 46.23 -10.03 -15.05
C LEU A 953 46.65 -10.45 -13.62
N GLY A 954 47.37 -9.59 -12.92
CA GLY A 954 47.77 -9.82 -11.53
C GLY A 954 46.70 -9.44 -10.51
N ASP A 955 46.84 -9.91 -9.26
CA ASP A 955 45.90 -9.68 -8.15
C ASP A 955 45.52 -8.20 -7.97
N VAL A 956 46.53 -7.32 -7.97
CA VAL A 956 46.34 -5.88 -7.74
C VAL A 956 45.65 -5.23 -8.94
N GLN A 957 45.86 -5.75 -10.15
CA GLN A 957 45.19 -5.25 -11.35
C GLN A 957 43.70 -5.61 -11.32
N PHE A 958 43.36 -6.87 -10.99
CA PHE A 958 41.97 -7.27 -10.75
C PHE A 958 41.32 -6.43 -9.65
N LEU A 959 41.99 -6.26 -8.52
CA LEU A 959 41.46 -5.44 -7.41
C LEU A 959 41.25 -3.97 -7.83
N ALA A 960 42.19 -3.38 -8.57
CA ALA A 960 42.06 -2.00 -9.06
C ALA A 960 40.88 -1.86 -10.04
N ILE A 961 40.69 -2.83 -10.92
CA ILE A 961 39.58 -2.84 -11.88
C ILE A 961 38.25 -2.98 -11.16
N ASP A 962 38.06 -4.06 -10.40
CA ASP A 962 36.77 -4.42 -9.80
C ASP A 962 36.37 -3.48 -8.65
N LEU A 963 37.29 -3.21 -7.71
CA LEU A 963 36.99 -2.46 -6.49
C LEU A 963 37.19 -0.95 -6.66
N VAL A 964 38.23 -0.51 -7.36
CA VAL A 964 38.51 0.94 -7.46
C VAL A 964 37.73 1.55 -8.62
N ILE A 965 37.88 1.04 -9.85
CA ILE A 965 37.24 1.63 -11.02
C ILE A 965 35.74 1.30 -11.04
N THR A 966 35.40 0.01 -11.13
CA THR A 966 34.03 -0.43 -11.40
C THR A 966 33.07 -0.10 -10.26
N THR A 967 33.47 -0.36 -9.01
CA THR A 967 32.61 -0.06 -7.85
C THR A 967 32.38 1.44 -7.67
N THR A 968 33.44 2.27 -7.77
CA THR A 968 33.31 3.73 -7.64
C THR A 968 32.40 4.31 -8.72
N VAL A 969 32.59 3.90 -9.97
CA VAL A 969 31.76 4.33 -11.09
C VAL A 969 30.31 3.90 -10.89
N ALA A 970 30.06 2.65 -10.52
CA ALA A 970 28.71 2.14 -10.30
C ALA A 970 27.97 2.91 -9.20
N VAL A 971 28.67 3.26 -8.11
CA VAL A 971 28.12 4.08 -7.02
C VAL A 971 27.84 5.51 -7.49
N LEU A 972 28.76 6.14 -8.22
CA LEU A 972 28.59 7.49 -8.76
C LEU A 972 27.38 7.55 -9.70
N MET A 973 27.26 6.58 -10.62
CA MET A 973 26.11 6.46 -11.52
C MET A 973 24.80 6.32 -10.74
N SER A 974 24.80 5.49 -9.67
CA SER A 974 23.63 5.22 -8.83
C SER A 974 23.13 6.44 -8.05
N ARG A 975 24.03 7.37 -7.72
CA ARG A 975 23.72 8.58 -6.95
C ARG A 975 22.99 9.67 -7.74
N THR A 976 23.10 9.62 -9.07
CA THR A 976 22.56 10.65 -9.96
C THR A 976 21.07 10.88 -9.71
N GLY A 977 20.69 12.14 -9.50
CA GLY A 977 19.32 12.56 -9.18
C GLY A 977 18.38 12.64 -10.38
N PRO A 978 17.05 12.74 -10.12
CA PRO A 978 16.04 12.81 -11.17
C PRO A 978 16.05 14.15 -11.90
N ALA A 979 15.56 14.14 -13.15
CA ALA A 979 15.33 15.36 -13.93
C ALA A 979 14.43 16.36 -13.17
N LEU A 980 14.65 17.66 -13.39
CA LEU A 980 13.94 18.76 -12.69
C LEU A 980 12.45 18.86 -13.06
N ALA A 981 12.09 18.45 -14.27
CA ALA A 981 10.72 18.46 -14.76
C ALA A 981 10.31 17.06 -15.24
N LEU A 982 9.01 16.77 -15.18
CA LEU A 982 8.46 15.53 -15.73
C LEU A 982 8.34 15.67 -17.26
N GLY A 983 9.15 14.90 -18.00
CA GLY A 983 9.10 14.88 -19.47
C GLY A 983 7.98 14.01 -20.05
N ARG A 984 7.77 14.03 -21.37
CA ARG A 984 6.83 13.12 -22.07
C ARG A 984 7.43 11.74 -22.35
N ALA A 985 8.76 11.69 -22.54
CA ALA A 985 9.46 10.43 -22.79
C ALA A 985 9.34 9.47 -21.58
N ARG A 986 9.44 8.17 -21.85
CA ARG A 986 9.48 7.12 -20.82
C ARG A 986 10.71 6.24 -21.04
N PRO A 987 11.37 5.78 -19.97
CA PRO A 987 12.51 4.86 -20.10
C PRO A 987 12.07 3.54 -20.77
N PRO A 988 12.99 2.77 -21.37
CA PRO A 988 12.70 1.44 -21.93
C PRO A 988 12.34 0.43 -20.83
N GLY A 989 11.48 -0.55 -21.13
CA GLY A 989 10.96 -1.52 -20.14
C GLY A 989 11.53 -2.94 -20.26
N ALA A 990 12.13 -3.25 -21.41
CA ALA A 990 12.75 -4.53 -21.69
C ALA A 990 14.24 -4.32 -22.00
N LEU A 991 15.10 -5.12 -21.36
CA LEU A 991 16.54 -5.12 -21.60
C LEU A 991 16.88 -5.69 -22.98
N LEU A 992 16.21 -6.78 -23.37
CA LEU A 992 16.41 -7.47 -24.65
C LEU A 992 15.62 -6.79 -25.77
N SER A 993 16.00 -5.54 -26.09
CA SER A 993 15.49 -4.84 -27.27
C SER A 993 16.60 -4.70 -28.31
N VAL A 994 16.23 -4.70 -29.60
CA VAL A 994 17.17 -4.58 -30.72
C VAL A 994 18.12 -3.39 -30.57
N PRO A 995 17.67 -2.16 -30.19
CA PRO A 995 18.57 -1.02 -30.03
C PRO A 995 19.57 -1.22 -28.88
N VAL A 996 19.16 -1.84 -27.78
CA VAL A 996 20.04 -2.07 -26.62
C VAL A 996 21.08 -3.14 -26.96
N LEU A 997 20.66 -4.25 -27.54
CA LEU A 997 21.58 -5.33 -27.90
C LEU A 997 22.54 -4.92 -29.01
N GLY A 998 22.05 -4.22 -30.03
CA GLY A 998 22.89 -3.66 -31.10
C GLY A 998 23.93 -2.67 -30.57
N SER A 999 23.54 -1.78 -29.66
CA SER A 999 24.48 -0.86 -28.99
C SER A 999 25.55 -1.60 -28.19
N LEU A 1000 25.18 -2.65 -27.46
CA LEU A 1000 26.12 -3.45 -26.68
C LEU A 1000 27.11 -4.18 -27.59
N LEU A 1001 26.63 -4.88 -28.62
CA LEU A 1001 27.48 -5.63 -29.55
C LEU A 1001 28.49 -4.72 -30.28
N LEU A 1002 28.05 -3.55 -30.74
CA LEU A 1002 28.94 -2.61 -31.40
C LEU A 1002 30.03 -2.06 -30.46
N GLN A 1003 29.67 -1.77 -29.20
CA GLN A 1003 30.64 -1.31 -28.20
C GLN A 1003 31.65 -2.42 -27.86
N VAL A 1004 31.19 -3.67 -27.73
CA VAL A 1004 32.07 -4.83 -27.49
C VAL A 1004 33.04 -5.03 -28.66
N ALA A 1005 32.55 -4.94 -29.91
CA ALA A 1005 33.39 -5.05 -31.10
C ALA A 1005 34.45 -3.93 -31.16
N LEU A 1006 34.07 -2.70 -30.81
CA LEU A 1006 35.00 -1.57 -30.74
C LEU A 1006 36.07 -1.77 -29.66
N VAL A 1007 35.66 -2.17 -28.46
CA VAL A 1007 36.57 -2.50 -27.35
C VAL A 1007 37.56 -3.57 -27.75
N ALA A 1008 37.08 -4.67 -28.34
CA ALA A 1008 37.92 -5.77 -28.80
C ALA A 1008 38.93 -5.31 -29.85
N SER A 1009 38.48 -4.54 -30.83
CA SER A 1009 39.33 -4.02 -31.91
C SER A 1009 40.46 -3.13 -31.37
N VAL A 1010 40.15 -2.25 -30.41
CA VAL A 1010 41.15 -1.36 -29.79
C VAL A 1010 42.14 -2.13 -28.93
N GLN A 1011 41.70 -3.12 -28.13
CA GLN A 1011 42.62 -3.93 -27.32
C GLN A 1011 43.53 -4.80 -28.19
N VAL A 1012 42.97 -5.48 -29.20
CA VAL A 1012 43.74 -6.31 -30.14
C VAL A 1012 44.71 -5.45 -30.95
N GLY A 1013 44.27 -4.28 -31.44
CA GLY A 1013 45.13 -3.33 -32.13
C GLY A 1013 46.27 -2.82 -31.25
N GLY A 1014 45.99 -2.48 -29.99
CA GLY A 1014 47.01 -2.08 -29.01
C GLY A 1014 48.02 -3.18 -28.71
N TYR A 1015 47.56 -4.42 -28.56
CA TYR A 1015 48.42 -5.59 -28.40
C TYR A 1015 49.37 -5.76 -29.61
N PHE A 1016 48.83 -5.77 -30.84
CA PHE A 1016 49.66 -5.89 -32.03
C PHE A 1016 50.64 -4.72 -32.19
N LEU A 1017 50.21 -3.49 -31.88
CA LEU A 1017 51.09 -2.32 -31.93
C LEU A 1017 52.29 -2.48 -31.00
N ALA A 1018 52.08 -3.00 -29.78
CA ALA A 1018 53.15 -3.28 -28.83
C ALA A 1018 54.11 -4.36 -29.37
N VAL A 1019 53.57 -5.45 -29.92
CA VAL A 1019 54.36 -6.56 -30.48
C VAL A 1019 55.21 -6.12 -31.68
N THR A 1020 54.74 -5.14 -32.46
CA THR A 1020 55.51 -4.60 -33.61
C THR A 1020 56.63 -3.63 -33.22
N GLN A 1021 56.74 -3.22 -31.95
CA GLN A 1021 57.77 -2.26 -31.55
C GLN A 1021 59.17 -2.89 -31.59
N PRO A 1022 60.21 -2.15 -32.04
CA PRO A 1022 61.56 -2.69 -32.19
C PRO A 1022 62.23 -3.07 -30.85
N TRP A 1023 61.77 -2.48 -29.75
CA TRP A 1023 62.26 -2.75 -28.39
C TRP A 1023 61.52 -3.90 -27.70
N PHE A 1024 60.42 -4.40 -28.28
CA PHE A 1024 59.58 -5.40 -27.63
C PHE A 1024 60.21 -6.79 -27.67
N VAL A 1025 60.24 -7.46 -26.51
CA VAL A 1025 60.74 -8.83 -26.36
C VAL A 1025 59.59 -9.70 -25.86
N PRO A 1026 59.16 -10.74 -26.62
CA PRO A 1026 58.04 -11.59 -26.24
C PRO A 1026 58.39 -12.53 -25.08
N LEU A 1027 57.42 -12.76 -24.20
CA LEU A 1027 57.57 -13.57 -22.99
C LEU A 1027 58.12 -14.99 -23.23
N ASN A 1028 57.74 -15.62 -24.35
CA ASN A 1028 58.17 -16.98 -24.72
C ASN A 1028 59.68 -17.14 -24.97
N LYS A 1029 60.46 -16.04 -25.07
CA LYS A 1029 61.89 -16.09 -25.37
C LYS A 1029 62.80 -16.11 -24.15
N THR A 1030 62.28 -15.85 -22.94
CA THR A 1030 63.15 -15.60 -21.76
C THR A 1030 63.07 -16.65 -20.66
N VAL A 1031 61.91 -17.25 -20.35
CA VAL A 1031 61.77 -18.32 -19.32
C VAL A 1031 60.51 -19.17 -19.60
N PRO A 1032 60.52 -20.51 -19.43
CA PRO A 1032 59.31 -21.32 -19.33
C PRO A 1032 58.60 -20.98 -18.01
N ALA A 1033 57.49 -20.23 -18.09
CA ALA A 1033 56.85 -19.59 -16.94
C ALA A 1033 56.18 -20.56 -15.96
N PRO A 1034 56.41 -20.40 -14.64
CA PRO A 1034 55.41 -20.73 -13.63
C PRO A 1034 54.85 -19.50 -12.89
N ASP A 1035 55.41 -18.29 -13.08
CA ASP A 1035 54.96 -17.11 -12.33
C ASP A 1035 54.48 -16.01 -13.28
N ASN A 1036 53.41 -15.30 -12.89
CA ASN A 1036 52.88 -14.09 -13.54
C ASN A 1036 53.91 -12.95 -13.52
N LEU A 1037 55.02 -13.11 -14.24
CA LEU A 1037 56.12 -12.15 -14.32
C LEU A 1037 55.64 -10.86 -15.00
N PRO A 1038 56.14 -9.68 -14.57
CA PRO A 1038 55.80 -8.41 -15.20
C PRO A 1038 56.11 -8.45 -16.70
N ASN A 1039 55.11 -8.20 -17.54
CA ASN A 1039 55.26 -8.20 -18.99
C ASN A 1039 54.56 -7.00 -19.65
N TYR A 1040 55.09 -6.60 -20.81
CA TYR A 1040 54.63 -5.41 -21.53
C TYR A 1040 53.24 -5.63 -22.14
N GLU A 1041 52.95 -6.86 -22.56
CA GLU A 1041 51.66 -7.29 -23.10
C GLU A 1041 50.53 -7.07 -22.09
N ASN A 1042 50.70 -7.56 -20.86
CA ASN A 1042 49.80 -7.31 -19.74
C ASN A 1042 49.66 -5.81 -19.47
N THR A 1043 50.77 -5.08 -19.37
CA THR A 1043 50.75 -3.64 -19.08
C THR A 1043 49.93 -2.84 -20.11
N VAL A 1044 50.09 -3.15 -21.40
CA VAL A 1044 49.37 -2.49 -22.49
C VAL A 1044 47.88 -2.83 -22.44
N VAL A 1045 47.53 -4.11 -22.31
CA VAL A 1045 46.13 -4.55 -22.22
C VAL A 1045 45.44 -3.95 -21.00
N PHE A 1046 46.08 -4.00 -19.83
CA PHE A 1046 45.59 -3.42 -18.57
C PHE A 1046 45.38 -1.90 -18.67
N SER A 1047 46.32 -1.17 -19.26
CA SER A 1047 46.22 0.28 -19.39
C SER A 1047 45.09 0.67 -20.33
N LEU A 1048 44.98 0.00 -21.49
CA LEU A 1048 43.91 0.27 -22.46
C LEU A 1048 42.54 -0.09 -21.90
N SER A 1049 42.39 -1.26 -21.28
CA SER A 1049 41.12 -1.69 -20.68
C SER A 1049 40.68 -0.76 -19.56
N SER A 1050 41.63 -0.29 -18.73
CA SER A 1050 41.36 0.66 -17.65
C SER A 1050 40.77 1.99 -18.15
N PHE A 1051 41.25 2.54 -19.28
CA PHE A 1051 40.63 3.72 -19.91
C PHE A 1051 39.29 3.39 -20.54
N GLN A 1052 39.16 2.21 -21.17
CA GLN A 1052 37.91 1.76 -21.77
C GLN A 1052 36.79 1.66 -20.73
N TYR A 1053 37.06 1.15 -19.51
CA TYR A 1053 36.05 1.11 -18.44
C TYR A 1053 35.48 2.49 -18.13
N LEU A 1054 36.34 3.52 -18.02
CA LEU A 1054 35.90 4.89 -17.76
C LEU A 1054 35.13 5.50 -18.93
N ILE A 1055 35.60 5.28 -20.17
CA ILE A 1055 34.92 5.78 -21.38
C ILE A 1055 33.53 5.13 -21.52
N LEU A 1056 33.44 3.82 -21.31
CA LEU A 1056 32.17 3.09 -21.34
C LEU A 1056 31.20 3.62 -20.29
N ALA A 1057 31.69 3.90 -19.08
CA ALA A 1057 30.88 4.50 -18.01
C ALA A 1057 30.27 5.84 -18.44
N VAL A 1058 31.07 6.74 -19.02
CA VAL A 1058 30.58 8.03 -19.52
C VAL A 1058 29.58 7.83 -20.67
N ALA A 1059 29.87 6.92 -21.60
CA ALA A 1059 29.02 6.65 -22.76
C ALA A 1059 27.62 6.14 -22.39
N VAL A 1060 27.52 5.33 -21.32
CA VAL A 1060 26.24 4.76 -20.86
C VAL A 1060 25.52 5.62 -19.81
N SER A 1061 26.18 6.64 -19.25
CA SER A 1061 25.63 7.52 -18.19
C SER A 1061 24.97 8.80 -18.71
N LYS A 1062 24.25 8.71 -19.83
CA LYS A 1062 23.50 9.85 -20.37
C LYS A 1062 22.44 10.32 -19.36
N GLY A 1063 22.43 11.62 -19.08
CA GLY A 1063 21.51 12.22 -18.10
C GLY A 1063 20.11 12.48 -18.66
N ALA A 1064 19.99 13.40 -19.62
CA ALA A 1064 18.71 13.75 -20.22
C ALA A 1064 18.11 12.57 -21.00
N PRO A 1065 16.77 12.36 -20.99
CA PRO A 1065 15.74 13.23 -20.40
C PRO A 1065 15.27 12.85 -18.99
N PHE A 1066 15.80 11.79 -18.38
CA PHE A 1066 15.26 11.21 -17.13
C PHE A 1066 16.04 11.58 -15.87
N ARG A 1067 17.31 11.92 -16.05
CA ARG A 1067 18.28 12.12 -14.96
C ARG A 1067 19.03 13.43 -15.16
N ARG A 1068 19.60 13.93 -14.07
CA ARG A 1068 20.57 15.01 -14.17
C ARG A 1068 21.87 14.48 -14.80
N PRO A 1069 22.71 15.34 -15.38
CA PRO A 1069 24.05 14.94 -15.81
C PRO A 1069 24.91 14.46 -14.63
N VAL A 1070 25.81 13.51 -14.86
CA VAL A 1070 26.65 12.88 -13.81
C VAL A 1070 27.47 13.90 -13.02
N TYR A 1071 27.96 14.96 -13.67
CA TYR A 1071 28.73 16.03 -13.04
C TYR A 1071 27.96 16.84 -11.97
N THR A 1072 26.63 16.67 -11.88
CA THR A 1072 25.84 17.32 -10.83
C THR A 1072 26.00 16.67 -9.45
N ASN A 1073 26.62 15.48 -9.38
CA ASN A 1073 26.84 14.75 -8.13
C ASN A 1073 27.81 15.49 -7.18
N GLY A 1074 28.80 16.21 -7.71
CA GLY A 1074 29.74 17.02 -6.90
C GLY A 1074 29.07 18.18 -6.16
N ALA A 1075 28.12 18.86 -6.80
CA ALA A 1075 27.33 19.95 -6.20
C ALA A 1075 26.33 19.42 -5.14
N ALA A 1076 25.72 18.26 -5.39
CA ALA A 1076 24.81 17.61 -4.44
C ALA A 1076 25.49 17.22 -3.12
N ARG A 1077 26.79 16.87 -3.15
CA ARG A 1077 27.59 16.57 -1.96
C ARG A 1077 27.74 17.78 -1.03
N ALA A 1078 27.84 18.99 -1.57
CA ALA A 1078 27.93 20.22 -0.79
C ALA A 1078 26.57 20.60 -0.16
N GLU A 1079 25.48 20.35 -0.89
CA GLU A 1079 24.11 20.64 -0.45
C GLU A 1079 23.61 19.66 0.62
N GLU A 1080 23.91 18.36 0.47
CA GLU A 1080 23.57 17.30 1.43
C GLU A 1080 24.34 17.46 2.76
N HIS A 1081 25.61 17.89 2.70
CA HIS A 1081 26.38 18.21 3.91
C HIS A 1081 25.78 19.42 4.66
N ARG A 1082 25.28 20.43 3.93
CA ARG A 1082 24.57 21.57 4.50
C ARG A 1082 23.21 21.16 5.09
N GLY A 1083 22.49 20.26 4.43
CA GLY A 1083 21.24 19.68 4.92
C GLY A 1083 21.41 18.87 6.21
N HIS A 1084 22.42 17.99 6.27
CA HIS A 1084 22.75 17.24 7.49
C HIS A 1084 23.20 18.15 8.64
N LEU A 1085 23.94 19.22 8.36
CA LEU A 1085 24.29 20.24 9.37
C LEU A 1085 23.05 20.98 9.89
N LEU A 1086 22.10 21.33 9.02
CA LEU A 1086 20.85 21.98 9.40
C LEU A 1086 19.89 21.03 10.15
N GLN A 1087 19.86 19.76 9.78
CA GLN A 1087 19.03 18.74 10.42
C GLN A 1087 19.61 18.31 11.77
N ALA A 1088 20.95 18.25 11.89
CA ALA A 1088 21.64 18.12 13.17
C ALA A 1088 21.37 19.33 14.08
N ALA A 1089 21.39 20.55 13.54
CA ALA A 1089 21.03 21.77 14.26
C ALA A 1089 19.56 21.79 14.71
N ALA A 1090 18.63 21.30 13.87
CA ALA A 1090 17.21 21.18 14.23
C ALA A 1090 16.93 20.08 15.26
N SER A 1091 17.70 18.99 15.26
CA SER A 1091 17.60 17.92 16.27
C SER A 1091 18.26 18.23 17.62
N GLY A 1092 19.06 19.31 17.68
CA GLY A 1092 19.75 19.78 18.89
C GLY A 1092 18.97 20.79 19.75
N HIS A 1093 17.74 21.14 19.37
CA HIS A 1093 16.85 21.97 20.18
C HIS A 1093 15.63 21.16 20.65
N GLY A 1094 15.85 20.37 21.69
CA GLY A 1094 14.81 19.74 22.48
C GLY A 1094 15.17 19.81 23.97
N ARG A 1095 14.39 20.61 24.71
CA ARG A 1095 14.30 20.72 26.19
C ARG A 1095 15.36 21.55 26.91
N LEU A 1096 15.08 22.84 27.04
CA LEU A 1096 15.26 23.56 28.30
C LEU A 1096 13.91 24.23 28.62
N GLU A 1097 13.28 23.81 29.72
CA GLU A 1097 12.14 24.51 30.32
C GLU A 1097 12.58 25.88 30.84
N PRO A 1098 11.67 26.88 30.91
CA PRO A 1098 11.80 27.93 31.89
C PRO A 1098 10.69 27.80 32.95
N CYS A 1099 11.11 27.47 34.17
CA CYS A 1099 10.40 27.84 35.39
C CYS A 1099 10.27 29.36 35.48
N GLY A 1100 9.12 29.84 35.97
CA GLY A 1100 8.70 31.22 35.84
C GLY A 1100 9.21 32.22 36.88
N SER A 1101 8.65 33.42 36.69
CA SER A 1101 8.43 34.55 37.61
C SER A 1101 9.40 35.74 37.58
N LEU A 1102 8.74 36.90 37.51
CA LEU A 1102 9.06 38.25 38.03
C LEU A 1102 9.64 39.32 37.07
N LEU A 1103 8.74 40.30 36.83
CA LEU A 1103 8.92 41.76 36.79
C LEU A 1103 9.18 42.47 35.45
N ALA A 1104 8.23 43.38 35.17
CA ALA A 1104 8.31 44.64 34.42
C ALA A 1104 8.71 44.57 32.93
N GLY A 1105 8.11 45.30 32.00
CA GLY A 1105 7.16 46.39 32.00
C GLY A 1105 7.20 47.01 30.59
N GLU A 1106 6.04 47.46 30.12
CA GLU A 1106 5.85 48.56 29.17
C GLU A 1106 6.25 48.47 27.67
N HIS A 1107 5.24 48.88 26.87
CA HIS A 1107 5.26 49.60 25.59
C HIS A 1107 5.46 48.87 24.24
N ALA A 1108 4.31 48.52 23.64
CA ALA A 1108 3.73 49.12 22.44
C ALA A 1108 4.64 49.56 21.26
N GLY A 1109 4.31 49.06 20.05
CA GLY A 1109 4.48 49.81 18.78
C GLY A 1109 5.03 49.01 17.59
N PRO A 1110 4.68 49.34 16.33
CA PRO A 1110 4.15 48.36 15.39
C PRO A 1110 5.03 48.03 14.16
N VAL A 1111 4.57 47.00 13.46
CA VAL A 1111 4.81 46.58 12.07
C VAL A 1111 5.06 47.73 11.08
N PRO A 1112 5.87 47.50 10.02
CA PRO A 1112 5.33 47.76 8.69
C PRO A 1112 5.48 46.58 7.70
N ALA A 1113 4.52 46.59 6.78
CA ALA A 1113 4.16 45.60 5.79
C ALA A 1113 5.09 45.60 4.54
N PRO A 1114 4.94 44.62 3.63
CA PRO A 1114 5.86 44.28 2.53
C PRO A 1114 5.43 44.93 1.20
N LEU A 1115 6.33 44.98 0.20
CA LEU A 1115 6.03 45.32 -1.21
C LEU A 1115 7.27 45.00 -2.11
N PRO A 1116 7.15 44.82 -3.45
CA PRO A 1116 6.78 43.56 -4.08
C PRO A 1116 7.76 43.09 -5.19
N ALA A 1117 7.39 41.97 -5.82
CA ALA A 1117 8.03 41.34 -6.97
C ALA A 1117 8.08 42.20 -8.25
N VAL A 1118 9.16 42.05 -9.03
CA VAL A 1118 9.20 42.31 -10.48
C VAL A 1118 10.10 41.25 -11.14
N ALA A 1119 9.58 40.62 -12.20
CA ALA A 1119 10.26 39.67 -13.08
C ALA A 1119 10.81 40.37 -14.35
N PRO A 1120 11.23 39.65 -15.40
CA PRO A 1120 12.59 39.21 -15.69
C PRO A 1120 13.21 39.97 -16.89
N ALA A 1121 14.54 39.91 -17.06
CA ALA A 1121 15.18 40.34 -18.31
C ALA A 1121 16.34 39.42 -18.69
N GLN A 1122 16.26 38.91 -19.92
CA GLN A 1122 17.32 38.24 -20.66
C GLN A 1122 18.41 39.26 -21.03
N ALA A 1123 19.69 38.91 -20.85
CA ALA A 1123 20.77 39.34 -21.73
C ALA A 1123 22.02 38.50 -21.53
N SER A 1124 22.66 38.25 -22.65
CA SER A 1124 23.80 37.38 -22.91
C SER A 1124 25.15 38.06 -22.72
N LEU A 1125 26.15 37.21 -22.45
CA LEU A 1125 27.53 37.27 -22.94
C LEU A 1125 28.51 38.31 -22.34
N GLN A 1126 29.68 37.76 -21.97
CA GLN A 1126 31.02 38.35 -22.14
C GLN A 1126 31.15 39.87 -21.99
N GLU A 1127 31.56 40.30 -20.79
CA GLU A 1127 32.52 41.39 -20.52
C GLU A 1127 32.54 41.70 -19.01
N ALA A 1128 33.38 41.00 -18.22
CA ALA A 1128 33.83 41.45 -16.89
C ALA A 1128 34.97 40.57 -16.32
N LEU A 1129 35.85 40.06 -17.19
CA LEU A 1129 37.17 39.57 -16.79
C LEU A 1129 38.19 40.63 -17.23
N GLN A 1130 38.36 41.68 -16.43
CA GLN A 1130 39.60 42.49 -16.29
C GLN A 1130 39.33 43.75 -15.44
N ALA A 1131 40.31 44.09 -14.59
CA ALA A 1131 40.37 45.20 -13.61
C ALA A 1131 39.60 44.92 -12.31
N ALA A 1132 40.15 45.04 -11.09
CA ALA A 1132 41.38 45.60 -10.53
C ALA A 1132 41.70 44.77 -9.26
N GLY A 1133 42.91 44.67 -8.71
CA GLY A 1133 43.90 45.69 -8.40
C GLY A 1133 44.36 45.41 -6.96
N ALA A 1134 45.67 45.33 -6.77
CA ALA A 1134 46.32 45.03 -5.49
C ALA A 1134 46.39 46.25 -4.56
N GLY A 1135 46.53 45.98 -3.26
CA GLY A 1135 46.95 46.93 -2.20
C GLY A 1135 45.90 47.11 -1.10
N ALA A 1136 46.22 47.26 0.19
CA ALA A 1136 47.46 47.24 0.95
C ALA A 1136 47.12 47.28 2.46
N CYS A 1137 48.10 46.90 3.30
CA CYS A 1137 48.35 47.32 4.69
C CYS A 1137 47.38 46.87 5.81
N ARG A 1138 47.82 46.08 6.81
CA ARG A 1138 48.80 46.31 7.90
C ARG A 1138 48.24 47.07 9.12
N GLY A 1139 48.45 46.44 10.28
CA GLY A 1139 48.42 46.98 11.65
C GLY A 1139 47.69 45.98 12.54
N ALA A 1140 48.16 45.48 13.68
CA ALA A 1140 49.33 45.66 14.55
C ALA A 1140 49.01 44.72 15.76
N LEU A 1141 49.93 43.87 16.24
CA LEU A 1141 50.53 43.92 17.59
C LEU A 1141 49.49 43.90 18.74
N ALA A 1142 49.52 43.03 19.76
CA ALA A 1142 50.64 42.32 20.37
C ALA A 1142 50.15 41.23 21.36
N THR A 1143 51.01 40.24 21.65
CA THR A 1143 51.40 39.66 22.97
C THR A 1143 50.35 39.57 24.10
N THR A 1144 50.17 38.50 24.90
CA THR A 1144 51.08 37.61 25.66
C THR A 1144 50.15 36.70 26.50
N ALA A 1145 50.27 35.36 26.48
CA ALA A 1145 51.04 34.51 27.41
C ALA A 1145 50.27 33.95 28.65
N HIS A 1146 50.49 32.65 28.87
CA HIS A 1146 50.44 31.86 30.12
C HIS A 1146 49.11 31.36 30.77
N ARG A 1147 48.96 30.01 30.71
CA ARG A 1147 48.58 28.98 31.73
C ARG A 1147 48.83 29.35 33.23
N PRO A 1148 48.48 28.52 34.27
CA PRO A 1148 47.67 27.27 34.39
C PRO A 1148 46.83 27.07 35.71
N HIS A 1149 46.24 25.87 35.85
CA HIS A 1149 45.96 25.03 37.05
C HIS A 1149 44.70 25.25 37.93
N GLU A 1150 43.87 24.20 38.04
CA GLU A 1150 43.58 23.50 39.32
C GLU A 1150 42.87 22.14 39.10
N VAL A 1151 42.88 21.32 40.15
CA VAL A 1151 42.72 19.86 40.24
C VAL A 1151 41.43 19.49 40.98
N ALA A 1152 40.70 18.43 40.58
CA ALA A 1152 40.18 17.34 41.46
C ALA A 1152 39.07 16.44 40.83
N GLN A 1153 39.39 15.15 40.73
CA GLN A 1153 38.66 13.92 41.10
C GLN A 1153 37.15 13.66 40.78
N ALA A 1154 36.96 12.56 40.02
CA ALA A 1154 36.23 11.31 40.34
C ALA A 1154 34.83 11.01 39.75
N LEU A 1155 34.75 9.77 39.20
CA LEU A 1155 33.58 8.94 38.81
C LEU A 1155 32.82 9.39 37.55
N GLY A 1156 32.52 8.60 36.52
CA GLY A 1156 32.64 7.17 36.23
C GLY A 1156 31.78 6.91 34.97
N HIS A 1157 32.24 6.01 34.07
CA HIS A 1157 31.52 5.47 32.90
C HIS A 1157 31.00 6.46 31.82
N THR A 1158 31.58 6.39 30.62
CA THR A 1158 30.85 6.32 29.33
C THR A 1158 31.81 6.06 28.16
N GLY A 1159 31.35 5.27 27.19
CA GLY A 1159 32.15 4.74 26.09
C GLY A 1159 32.66 5.78 25.10
N HIS A 1160 33.91 5.61 24.70
CA HIS A 1160 34.54 6.34 23.60
C HIS A 1160 33.90 5.95 22.26
N CYS A 1161 33.13 6.86 21.66
CA CYS A 1161 33.02 6.98 20.21
C CYS A 1161 34.05 8.02 19.75
N ILE A 1162 35.18 7.54 19.19
CA ILE A 1162 36.17 8.39 18.52
C ILE A 1162 35.72 8.56 17.07
N PHE A 1163 35.17 9.73 16.73
CA PHE A 1163 35.14 10.21 15.35
C PHE A 1163 36.35 11.14 15.15
N LEU A 1164 37.38 10.64 14.47
CA LEU A 1164 38.50 11.44 13.97
C LEU A 1164 38.12 12.09 12.64
N PRO A 1165 38.41 13.38 12.41
CA PRO A 1165 38.28 14.00 11.09
C PRO A 1165 39.52 13.64 10.26
N LEU A 1166 39.35 12.76 9.26
CA LEU A 1166 40.37 12.49 8.25
C LEU A 1166 40.35 13.60 7.19
N SER A 1167 41.13 14.65 7.42
CA SER A 1167 41.54 15.58 6.36
C SER A 1167 43.03 15.90 6.51
N ARG A 1168 43.77 15.68 5.41
CA ARG A 1168 45.21 15.93 5.23
C ARG A 1168 46.12 15.03 6.07
N ASP A 1169 46.48 13.88 5.49
CA ASP A 1169 47.85 13.32 5.52
C ASP A 1169 47.83 11.91 4.88
N TRP A 1170 47.87 11.86 3.54
CA TRP A 1170 48.00 10.62 2.77
C TRP A 1170 49.17 10.69 1.76
N SER A 1171 50.22 11.47 2.07
CA SER A 1171 51.40 11.63 1.22
C SER A 1171 52.71 11.04 1.77
N CYS A 1172 52.69 10.36 2.92
CA CYS A 1172 53.93 9.88 3.57
C CYS A 1172 54.07 8.36 3.76
N LEU A 1173 53.19 7.51 3.22
CA LEU A 1173 53.28 6.04 3.41
C LEU A 1173 53.45 5.21 2.13
N TRP A 1174 53.62 5.83 0.97
CA TRP A 1174 53.93 5.12 -0.30
C TRP A 1174 55.11 5.79 -1.00
N ARG A 1175 56.33 5.31 -0.74
CA ARG A 1175 57.45 5.42 -1.69
C ARG A 1175 57.89 4.02 -2.12
N PRO A 1176 57.35 3.49 -3.23
CA PRO A 1176 58.03 2.51 -4.06
C PRO A 1176 58.66 3.18 -5.30
N PRO A 1177 59.64 2.53 -5.96
CA PRO A 1177 60.39 3.12 -7.06
C PRO A 1177 59.54 3.15 -8.35
N SER A 1178 59.49 4.32 -9.01
CA SER A 1178 58.92 4.62 -10.36
C SER A 1178 57.40 4.45 -10.57
N PRO A 1179 56.66 5.45 -11.10
CA PRO A 1179 55.21 5.33 -11.33
C PRO A 1179 54.84 5.12 -12.81
N PRO A 1180 53.75 4.38 -13.07
CA PRO A 1180 52.82 4.67 -14.16
C PRO A 1180 51.45 5.18 -13.65
N MET A 1181 51.29 5.44 -12.34
CA MET A 1181 49.97 5.71 -11.72
C MET A 1181 49.54 7.19 -11.64
N ALA A 1182 50.42 8.16 -11.92
CA ALA A 1182 50.08 9.59 -11.84
C ALA A 1182 48.95 10.07 -12.80
N PRO A 1183 48.81 9.55 -14.04
CA PRO A 1183 47.71 9.94 -14.93
C PRO A 1183 46.33 9.46 -14.45
N TRP A 1184 46.29 8.35 -13.72
CA TRP A 1184 45.05 7.69 -13.26
C TRP A 1184 44.36 8.47 -12.14
N LEU A 1185 45.14 9.01 -11.20
CA LEU A 1185 44.64 9.90 -10.15
C LEU A 1185 44.09 11.20 -10.72
N ALA A 1186 44.72 11.75 -11.76
CA ALA A 1186 44.25 12.96 -12.44
C ALA A 1186 42.88 12.74 -13.13
N VAL A 1187 42.68 11.61 -13.81
CA VAL A 1187 41.40 11.28 -14.47
C VAL A 1187 40.29 10.98 -13.46
N LEU A 1188 40.59 10.34 -12.33
CA LEU A 1188 39.62 10.13 -11.24
C LEU A 1188 39.24 11.44 -10.52
N THR A 1189 40.15 12.41 -10.44
CA THR A 1189 39.83 13.77 -9.96
C THR A 1189 39.14 14.67 -10.99
N LEU A 1190 39.20 14.30 -12.28
CA LEU A 1190 38.56 15.01 -13.40
C LEU A 1190 37.18 14.44 -13.79
N LEU A 1191 36.73 13.37 -13.14
CA LEU A 1191 35.32 13.02 -13.08
C LEU A 1191 34.65 13.95 -12.06
N PRO A 1192 33.89 14.97 -12.51
CA PRO A 1192 33.33 16.00 -11.64
C PRO A 1192 32.34 15.49 -10.59
#